data_AF-A0A182SRM5-F1
#
_entry.id   AF-A0A182SRM5-F1
#
_cell.length_a   1.000
_cell.length_b   1.000
_cell.length_c   1.000
_cell.angle_alpha   90.00
_cell.angle_beta   90.00
_cell.angle_gamma   90.00
#
_symmetry.space_group_name_H-M   'P 1'
#
loop_
_entity.id
_entity.type
_entity.pdbx_description
1 polymer ?
#
loop_
_entity_poly.entity_id
_entity_poly.type
_entity_poly.pdbx_seq_one_letter_code
_entity_poly.pdbx_strand_id
1 'polypeptide(L)'
;GASTLHANLKIKRDRKYHIDDTPALEVLNDLDSKTANEIPPKVDPSQDPICCVASSENLLLIGRESGLIHEYTLPHLVLRNRHYLQARSYKLAINCNSTRAAMIDCNGVLTTLTLRDDTSESEPAGSSTPHIERKDVWAICWARDNPQLLAIMEKTRMYILRGADPEEPITCSGYICNFEELEITGVLLDDIVKVGATPNVKEHLLQLRVKSLRDTEDLLAHVGIAEAKQFIEDNAHPRLWRLLAEASLKKLDLETAEAAFVRCSNYPGIQLIKRLKTIQLEALQRAEICAFFGEFDEAEKLYMDVDRRDCAIRLRQTLCDWFRTVQLYRLGPGISDQQMENAWREIGHHYMSMRAWDSAKEYYEKAHHTEGLMDALYALEQYDELVGCMHRLPEKSPQLAKLGQQLATVGMCEQSVAAYLKLGDVKSAVSTCISLRQWGLAVELAQKYRMPQINTLLSKHAAQLLQEGKLPEAIELQRKAGRYLDAARLLVKMAEAEAEKRSDYVRIKQLYVLSGLLAEEHVEKQLTVQAAGSRAVVLSQLSPEDVVLIEQIWHHAEAYHYMLLAQRQLRTGLLHSAVVTALRLRDYEDVLEVESLYALLALASCADRSFGTCSKAFIKLESIETISEARRQQYEELAIEIFSRYEPQDGKMKHI
;
A
#
# COMPACT_ATOMS: atom_id res chain seq x y z
N GLY A 1 3.44 16.22 0.65
CA GLY A 1 4.23 14.99 0.80
C GLY A 1 4.74 14.92 2.21
N ALA A 2 4.21 14.00 3.02
CA ALA A 2 4.69 13.77 4.38
C ALA A 2 5.96 12.92 4.30
N SER A 3 7.07 13.46 4.81
CA SER A 3 8.38 12.81 4.84
C SER A 3 8.32 11.52 5.68
N THR A 4 8.49 10.38 5.03
CA THR A 4 8.66 9.05 5.65
C THR A 4 10.12 8.81 6.01
N LEU A 5 10.68 9.58 6.95
CA LEU A 5 12.05 9.41 7.46
C LEU A 5 12.15 8.66 8.80
N HIS A 6 11.06 8.09 9.33
CA HIS A 6 11.07 7.50 10.69
C HIS A 6 10.52 6.07 10.77
N ALA A 7 11.01 5.14 9.93
CA ALA A 7 10.56 3.74 10.01
C ALA A 7 11.60 2.75 10.60
N ASN A 8 12.84 3.14 10.89
CA ASN A 8 13.87 2.20 11.39
C ASN A 8 14.91 2.80 12.37
N LEU A 9 14.49 3.72 13.26
CA LEU A 9 15.32 4.08 14.41
C LEU A 9 14.85 3.24 15.61
N LYS A 10 15.71 2.36 16.12
CA LYS A 10 15.59 1.84 17.51
C LYS A 10 15.19 3.02 18.39
N ILE A 11 14.09 2.91 19.14
CA ILE A 11 13.62 3.91 20.09
C ILE A 11 14.82 4.42 20.89
N LYS A 12 15.35 5.59 20.53
CA LYS A 12 16.38 6.25 21.34
C LYS A 12 15.68 6.56 22.65
N ARG A 13 16.22 6.06 23.76
CA ARG A 13 15.73 6.42 25.10
C ARG A 13 15.92 7.93 25.26
N ASP A 14 14.83 8.68 25.38
CA ASP A 14 14.88 10.10 25.71
C ASP A 14 15.38 10.24 27.15
N ARG A 15 16.57 10.82 27.33
CA ARG A 15 17.14 11.10 28.66
C ARG A 15 16.66 12.48 29.12
N LYS A 16 16.09 12.56 30.32
CA LYS A 16 15.69 13.82 30.96
C LYS A 16 16.59 14.08 32.16
N TYR A 17 17.10 15.30 32.28
CA TYR A 17 17.88 15.74 33.44
C TYR A 17 17.34 17.09 33.93
N HIS A 18 17.40 17.32 35.24
CA HIS A 18 17.14 18.64 35.79
C HIS A 18 18.44 19.45 35.77
N ILE A 19 18.39 20.71 35.37
CA ILE A 19 19.58 21.55 35.16
C ILE A 19 20.39 21.82 36.45
N ASP A 20 19.73 21.75 37.61
CA ASP A 20 20.38 21.89 38.92
C ASP A 20 21.00 20.58 39.42
N ASP A 21 20.76 19.46 38.73
CA ASP A 21 21.42 18.22 39.03
C ASP A 21 22.79 18.25 38.34
N THR A 22 23.87 18.26 39.11
CA THR A 22 25.22 18.04 38.57
C THR A 22 25.35 16.57 38.22
N PRO A 23 25.47 16.18 36.93
CA PRO A 23 25.77 14.80 36.57
C PRO A 23 27.21 14.51 37.01
N ALA A 24 27.37 13.91 38.19
CA ALA A 24 28.66 13.44 38.66
C ALA A 24 29.09 12.22 37.82
N LEU A 25 30.37 12.15 37.44
CA LEU A 25 30.96 11.04 36.68
C LEU A 25 30.68 9.66 37.30
N GLU A 26 30.43 9.58 38.61
CA GLU A 26 30.20 8.34 39.34
C GLU A 26 28.85 7.65 39.02
N VAL A 27 27.87 8.37 38.45
CA VAL A 27 26.54 7.80 38.12
C VAL A 27 26.50 7.18 36.71
N LEU A 28 27.49 7.47 35.86
CA LEU A 28 27.49 7.01 34.45
C LEU A 28 27.92 5.55 34.28
N ASN A 29 28.69 4.97 35.21
CA ASN A 29 29.05 3.55 35.15
C ASN A 29 27.88 2.62 35.50
N ASP A 30 26.87 3.09 36.24
CA ASP A 30 25.67 2.30 36.55
C ASP A 30 24.61 2.36 35.45
N LEU A 31 24.61 3.39 34.60
CA LEU A 31 23.57 3.63 33.58
C LEU A 31 23.66 2.74 32.33
N ASP A 32 24.73 1.96 32.17
CA ASP A 32 24.85 0.92 31.14
C ASP A 32 24.38 -0.46 31.62
N SER A 33 24.07 -0.60 32.91
CA SER A 33 23.39 -1.80 33.43
C SER A 33 21.91 -1.75 33.04
N LYS A 34 21.37 -2.85 32.50
CA LYS A 34 19.95 -2.98 32.09
C LYS A 34 18.96 -2.86 33.27
N THR A 35 19.41 -2.44 34.45
CA THR A 35 18.72 -2.48 35.74
C THR A 35 19.01 -1.26 36.64
N ALA A 36 19.62 -0.18 36.16
CA ALA A 36 19.71 1.04 36.96
C ALA A 36 18.36 1.77 36.96
N ASN A 37 17.75 1.87 38.15
CA ASN A 37 16.59 2.71 38.40
C ASN A 37 16.93 4.15 37.99
N GLU A 38 16.36 4.64 36.89
CA GLU A 38 16.45 6.05 36.51
C GLU A 38 15.89 6.88 37.67
N ILE A 39 16.76 7.62 38.36
CA ILE A 39 16.33 8.59 39.38
C ILE A 39 15.44 9.58 38.63
N PRO A 40 14.16 9.74 39.01
CA PRO A 40 13.28 10.69 38.34
C PRO A 40 13.88 12.09 38.51
N PRO A 41 13.98 12.88 37.42
CA PRO A 41 14.52 14.23 37.49
C PRO A 41 13.67 15.06 38.45
N LYS A 42 14.31 15.97 39.20
CA LYS A 42 13.59 16.92 40.05
C LYS A 42 12.57 17.69 39.21
N VAL A 43 11.39 17.91 39.79
CA VAL A 43 10.28 18.68 39.17
C VAL A 43 10.19 20.08 39.77
N ASP A 44 10.94 20.35 40.85
CA ASP A 44 10.95 21.66 41.51
C ASP A 44 11.51 22.74 40.57
N PRO A 45 10.93 23.95 40.56
CA PRO A 45 11.44 25.04 39.74
C PRO A 45 12.87 25.43 40.16
N SER A 46 13.75 25.55 39.18
CA SER A 46 15.11 26.05 39.41
C SER A 46 15.09 27.50 39.89
N GLN A 47 15.90 27.83 40.90
CA GLN A 47 16.09 29.20 41.41
C GLN A 47 16.85 30.10 40.41
N ASP A 48 17.48 29.50 39.41
CA ASP A 48 18.27 30.19 38.40
C ASP A 48 17.87 29.65 37.02
N PRO A 49 16.80 30.18 36.39
CA PRO A 49 16.23 29.59 35.20
C PRO A 49 17.15 29.66 33.98
N ILE A 50 16.89 28.78 33.00
CA ILE A 50 17.59 28.79 31.71
C ILE A 50 17.12 30.00 30.90
N CYS A 51 18.05 30.83 30.43
CA CYS A 51 17.73 32.01 29.60
C CYS A 51 18.02 31.80 28.11
N CYS A 52 19.06 31.04 27.78
CA CYS A 52 19.45 30.75 26.40
C CYS A 52 20.24 29.44 26.31
N VAL A 53 20.23 28.82 25.13
CA VAL A 53 20.91 27.54 24.87
C VAL A 53 21.56 27.61 23.51
N ALA A 54 22.74 26.99 23.38
CA ALA A 54 23.37 26.72 22.09
C ALA A 54 24.00 25.33 22.10
N SER A 55 23.98 24.64 20.97
CA SER A 55 24.54 23.29 20.83
C SER A 55 25.38 23.16 19.58
N SER A 56 26.43 22.36 19.65
CA SER A 56 27.20 21.83 18.53
C SER A 56 27.14 20.31 18.53
N GLU A 57 27.89 19.64 17.66
CA GLU A 57 27.98 18.16 17.67
C GLU A 57 28.59 17.63 18.98
N ASN A 58 29.48 18.40 19.61
CA ASN A 58 30.29 17.95 20.74
C ASN A 58 29.94 18.65 22.06
N LEU A 59 29.29 19.81 22.02
CA LEU A 59 29.04 20.64 23.20
C LEU A 59 27.60 21.13 23.27
N LEU A 60 27.11 21.30 24.49
CA LEU A 60 25.86 21.98 24.82
C LEU A 60 26.18 23.09 25.84
N LEU A 61 25.90 24.33 25.46
CA LEU A 61 26.01 25.51 26.31
C LEU A 61 24.63 25.92 26.81
N ILE A 62 24.50 26.10 28.12
CA ILE A 62 23.26 26.55 28.76
C ILE A 62 23.56 27.81 29.55
N GLY A 63 23.00 28.93 29.11
CA GLY A 63 23.03 30.20 29.82
C GLY A 63 21.94 30.26 30.89
N ARG A 64 22.29 30.81 32.04
CA ARG A 64 21.45 30.94 33.23
C ARG A 64 21.19 32.41 33.55
N GLU A 65 20.09 32.70 34.25
CA GLU A 65 19.71 34.08 34.61
C GLU A 65 20.75 34.77 35.52
N SER A 66 21.50 34.00 36.32
CA SER A 66 22.61 34.47 37.14
C SER A 66 23.82 35.00 36.34
N GLY A 67 23.85 34.82 35.02
CA GLY A 67 25.03 35.10 34.18
C GLY A 67 25.99 33.92 34.06
N LEU A 68 25.64 32.77 34.63
CA LEU A 68 26.44 31.56 34.57
C LEU A 68 26.14 30.75 33.29
N ILE A 69 27.18 30.25 32.62
CA ILE A 69 27.05 29.35 31.46
C ILE A 69 27.61 27.98 31.81
N HIS A 70 26.76 26.96 31.75
CA HIS A 70 27.18 25.57 31.85
C HIS A 70 27.61 25.03 30.48
N GLU A 71 28.80 24.46 30.43
CA GLU A 71 29.32 23.74 29.27
C GLU A 71 29.23 22.23 29.51
N TYR A 72 28.40 21.54 28.74
CA TYR A 72 28.24 20.09 28.76
C TYR A 72 28.84 19.45 27.51
N THR A 73 29.40 18.25 27.64
CA THR A 73 29.83 17.44 26.49
C THR A 73 28.67 16.60 25.94
N LEU A 74 28.59 16.47 24.62
CA LEU A 74 27.67 15.56 23.95
C LEU A 74 28.42 14.32 23.44
N PRO A 75 27.80 13.13 23.44
CA PRO A 75 26.40 12.85 23.80
C PRO A 75 26.18 12.56 25.31
N HIS A 76 27.24 12.52 26.12
CA HIS A 76 27.16 12.02 27.50
C HIS A 76 26.59 13.01 28.53
N LEU A 77 26.40 14.28 28.17
CA LEU A 77 25.92 15.38 29.03
C LEU A 77 26.77 15.56 30.30
N VAL A 78 28.09 15.38 30.21
CA VAL A 78 29.00 15.62 31.35
C VAL A 78 29.32 17.10 31.44
N LEU A 79 29.11 17.70 32.61
CA LEU A 79 29.47 19.10 32.85
C LEU A 79 30.99 19.25 32.82
N ARG A 80 31.50 19.98 31.82
CA ARG A 80 32.93 20.22 31.58
C ARG A 80 33.43 21.49 32.24
N ASN A 81 32.69 22.58 32.12
CA ASN A 81 33.10 23.88 32.64
C ASN A 81 31.90 24.76 33.03
N ARG A 82 32.17 25.78 33.85
CA ARG A 82 31.24 26.85 34.22
C ARG A 82 31.87 28.21 33.94
N HIS A 83 31.32 28.93 32.97
CA HIS A 83 31.79 30.28 32.64
C HIS A 83 30.95 31.30 33.39
N TYR A 84 31.59 32.26 34.06
CA TYR A 84 30.91 33.30 34.84
C TYR A 84 30.97 34.64 34.11
N LEU A 85 29.82 35.32 34.04
CA LEU A 85 29.71 36.62 33.38
C LEU A 85 29.02 37.63 34.28
N GLN A 86 29.27 38.90 33.97
CA GLN A 86 28.73 40.02 34.76
C GLN A 86 27.24 40.25 34.51
N ALA A 87 26.72 39.85 33.35
CA ALA A 87 25.34 40.06 32.95
C ALA A 87 24.73 38.78 32.35
N ARG A 88 23.41 38.66 32.44
CA ARG A 88 22.68 37.52 31.87
C ARG A 88 22.69 37.60 30.35
N SER A 89 22.92 36.47 29.70
CA SER A 89 22.87 36.34 28.24
C SER A 89 21.49 35.96 27.74
N TYR A 90 21.10 36.48 26.58
CA TYR A 90 19.86 36.08 25.92
C TYR A 90 20.11 35.34 24.60
N LYS A 91 21.34 35.38 24.07
CA LYS A 91 21.71 34.69 22.82
C LYS A 91 23.12 34.11 22.93
N LEU A 92 23.26 32.85 22.51
CA LEU A 92 24.52 32.11 22.43
C LEU A 92 24.66 31.52 21.02
N ALA A 93 25.88 31.45 20.51
CA ALA A 93 26.21 30.74 19.28
C ALA A 93 27.60 30.13 19.38
N ILE A 94 27.74 28.88 18.96
CA ILE A 94 29.01 28.13 18.97
C ILE A 94 29.53 28.08 17.53
N ASN A 95 30.85 28.21 17.34
CA ASN A 95 31.45 28.09 16.01
C ASN A 95 31.48 26.63 15.51
N CYS A 96 31.69 26.43 14.20
CA CYS A 96 31.54 25.12 13.55
C CYS A 96 32.45 24.01 14.11
N ASN A 97 33.62 24.35 14.67
CA ASN A 97 34.54 23.38 15.28
C ASN A 97 34.49 23.33 16.81
N SER A 98 33.52 24.00 17.45
CA SER A 98 33.31 24.00 18.90
C SER A 98 34.49 24.51 19.74
N THR A 99 35.32 25.41 19.19
CA THR A 99 36.44 26.02 19.91
C THR A 99 36.10 27.37 20.55
N ARG A 100 35.08 28.07 20.02
CA ARG A 100 34.67 29.40 20.46
C ARG A 100 33.16 29.52 20.55
N ALA A 101 32.69 30.35 21.46
CA ALA A 101 31.31 30.82 21.51
C ALA A 101 31.26 32.34 21.41
N ALA A 102 30.19 32.84 20.79
CA ALA A 102 29.82 34.25 20.80
C ALA A 102 28.51 34.37 21.58
N MET A 103 28.37 35.48 22.29
CA MET A 103 27.20 35.69 23.12
C MET A 103 26.79 37.14 23.24
N ILE A 104 25.49 37.37 23.42
CA ILE A 104 24.95 38.72 23.64
C ILE A 104 24.28 38.76 25.01
N ASP A 105 24.71 39.73 25.82
CA ASP A 105 24.12 40.02 27.13
C ASP A 105 22.84 40.87 27.03
N CYS A 106 22.12 41.02 28.14
CA CYS A 106 20.91 41.84 28.20
C CYS A 106 21.13 43.34 27.95
N ASN A 107 22.38 43.81 27.95
CA ASN A 107 22.75 45.19 27.63
C ASN A 107 23.13 45.36 26.15
N GLY A 108 23.04 44.30 25.32
CA GLY A 108 23.44 44.32 23.92
C GLY A 108 24.95 44.29 23.72
N VAL A 109 25.71 43.83 24.73
CA VAL A 109 27.16 43.63 24.63
C VAL A 109 27.43 42.22 24.12
N LEU A 110 28.10 42.16 22.97
CA LEU A 110 28.68 40.95 22.41
C LEU A 110 30.01 40.65 23.09
N THR A 111 30.18 39.42 23.56
CA THR A 111 31.44 38.90 24.08
C THR A 111 31.76 37.56 23.43
N THR A 112 33.04 37.27 23.18
CA THR A 112 33.49 35.94 22.74
C THR A 112 34.15 35.15 23.87
N LEU A 113 33.82 33.87 23.96
CA LEU A 113 34.36 32.90 24.91
C LEU A 113 35.20 31.86 24.17
N THR A 114 36.32 31.48 24.75
CA THR A 114 37.14 30.35 24.30
C THR A 114 36.69 29.09 25.05
N LEU A 115 36.30 28.04 24.32
CA LEU A 115 35.74 26.79 24.88
C LEU A 115 36.78 25.65 24.94
N ARG A 116 37.89 25.78 24.22
CA ARG A 116 39.02 24.85 24.27
C ARG A 116 40.29 25.64 24.62
N ASP A 117 40.85 25.37 25.78
CA ASP A 117 42.28 25.58 26.03
C ASP A 117 42.99 24.41 25.36
N ASP A 118 43.59 24.66 24.19
CA ASP A 118 44.55 23.72 23.63
C ASP A 118 45.78 23.71 24.56
N THR A 119 45.77 22.86 25.58
CA THR A 119 47.00 22.32 26.17
C THR A 119 47.65 21.35 25.18
N SER A 120 47.93 21.82 23.97
CA SER A 120 49.06 21.35 23.18
C SER A 120 50.20 22.32 23.46
N GLU A 121 51.24 21.84 24.13
CA GLU A 121 52.42 22.56 24.62
C GLU A 121 53.31 23.18 23.51
N SER A 122 52.71 23.83 22.51
CA SER A 122 53.40 24.40 21.36
C SER A 122 52.84 25.74 20.90
N GLU A 123 52.28 26.54 21.81
CA GLU A 123 52.20 28.00 21.63
C GLU A 123 52.77 28.71 22.87
N PRO A 124 53.63 29.74 22.69
CA PRO A 124 54.20 30.46 23.80
C PRO A 124 53.10 31.18 24.58
N ALA A 125 53.11 31.00 25.91
CA ALA A 125 52.28 31.71 26.87
C ALA A 125 52.42 33.23 26.67
N GLY A 126 51.52 33.82 25.89
CA GLY A 126 51.58 35.21 25.47
C GLY A 126 50.58 35.62 24.37
N SER A 127 50.01 34.69 23.59
CA SER A 127 48.91 34.97 22.67
C SER A 127 47.55 34.86 23.37
N SER A 128 47.18 35.89 24.13
CA SER A 128 45.78 36.04 24.56
C SER A 128 44.88 35.97 23.32
N THR A 129 44.06 34.93 23.21
CA THR A 129 43.05 34.83 22.15
C THR A 129 42.24 36.12 22.13
N PRO A 130 42.01 36.74 20.95
CA PRO A 130 41.54 38.11 20.92
C PRO A 130 40.10 38.16 21.41
N HIS A 131 39.92 38.82 22.54
CA HIS A 131 38.63 39.01 23.17
C HIS A 131 37.84 40.05 22.38
N ILE A 132 36.75 39.63 21.74
CA ILE A 132 35.87 40.53 21.01
C ILE A 132 34.82 41.03 22.01
N GLU A 133 34.85 42.33 22.27
CA GLU A 133 33.81 43.03 23.02
C GLU A 133 33.21 44.14 22.15
N ARG A 134 31.90 44.09 21.89
CA ARG A 134 31.19 45.11 21.11
C ARG A 134 29.85 45.46 21.73
N LYS A 135 29.44 46.71 21.64
CA LYS A 135 28.18 47.21 22.20
C LYS A 135 27.13 47.39 21.11
N ASP A 136 25.87 47.47 21.49
CA ASP A 136 24.72 47.67 20.59
C ASP A 136 24.55 46.53 19.54
N VAL A 137 24.99 45.31 19.89
CA VAL A 137 24.86 44.10 19.06
C VAL A 137 23.56 43.39 19.40
N TRP A 138 22.78 43.02 18.39
CA TRP A 138 21.49 42.34 18.59
C TRP A 138 21.36 41.00 17.88
N ALA A 139 22.24 40.69 16.91
CA ALA A 139 22.30 39.38 16.27
C ALA A 139 23.74 38.92 16.03
N ILE A 140 23.93 37.60 16.11
CA ILE A 140 25.19 36.89 15.86
C ILE A 140 24.92 35.62 15.05
N CYS A 141 25.86 35.27 14.16
CA CYS A 141 25.85 34.04 13.39
C CYS A 141 27.30 33.65 13.01
N TRP A 142 27.77 32.51 13.49
CA TRP A 142 29.04 31.95 13.03
C TRP A 142 28.88 31.35 11.62
N ALA A 143 29.93 31.43 10.81
CA ALA A 143 29.96 30.68 9.57
C ALA A 143 29.97 29.18 9.85
N ARG A 144 29.20 28.42 9.06
CA ARG A 144 29.11 26.96 9.20
C ARG A 144 30.36 26.23 8.74
N ASP A 145 31.10 26.83 7.82
CA ASP A 145 32.24 26.27 7.11
C ASP A 145 33.58 26.85 7.55
N ASN A 146 33.60 27.98 8.25
CA ASN A 146 34.83 28.62 8.72
C ASN A 146 34.75 29.04 10.20
N PRO A 147 35.59 28.48 11.10
CA PRO A 147 35.53 28.76 12.53
C PRO A 147 36.00 30.17 12.94
N GLN A 148 36.62 30.91 12.02
CA GLN A 148 37.10 32.27 12.26
C GLN A 148 36.11 33.35 11.80
N LEU A 149 35.10 33.01 11.00
CA LEU A 149 34.16 33.98 10.44
C LEU A 149 32.91 34.11 11.31
N LEU A 150 32.61 35.33 11.73
CA LEU A 150 31.46 35.68 12.57
C LEU A 150 30.74 36.89 11.98
N ALA A 151 29.47 36.72 11.64
CA ALA A 151 28.60 37.81 11.24
C ALA A 151 27.83 38.36 12.45
N ILE A 152 27.84 39.68 12.61
CA ILE A 152 27.14 40.37 13.70
C ILE A 152 26.33 41.54 13.17
N MET A 153 25.21 41.83 13.83
CA MET A 153 24.43 43.04 13.60
C MET A 153 24.64 44.02 14.74
N GLU A 154 25.23 45.17 14.44
CA GLU A 154 25.47 46.27 15.36
C GLU A 154 24.68 47.49 14.85
N LYS A 155 23.68 47.93 15.62
CA LYS A 155 22.70 48.95 15.19
C LYS A 155 22.07 48.59 13.83
N THR A 156 22.31 49.38 12.79
CA THR A 156 21.80 49.19 11.42
C THR A 156 22.91 48.75 10.45
N ARG A 157 23.97 48.12 10.96
CA ARG A 157 25.12 47.69 10.17
C ARG A 157 25.47 46.24 10.49
N MET A 158 25.74 45.49 9.44
CA MET A 158 26.29 44.15 9.53
C MET A 158 27.82 44.24 9.48
N TYR A 159 28.49 43.64 10.45
CA TYR A 159 29.93 43.46 10.44
C TYR A 159 30.25 41.97 10.26
N ILE A 160 31.21 41.69 9.39
CA ILE A 160 31.81 40.36 9.26
C ILE A 160 33.16 40.44 9.94
N LEU A 161 33.36 39.62 10.96
CA LEU A 161 34.60 39.54 11.73
C LEU A 161 35.38 38.32 11.24
N ARG A 162 36.66 38.51 10.91
CA ARG A 162 37.62 37.43 10.66
C ARG A 162 38.57 37.34 11.86
N GLY A 163 38.33 36.38 12.73
CA GLY A 163 38.94 36.41 14.06
C GLY A 163 38.41 37.62 14.82
N ALA A 164 39.27 38.60 15.10
CA ALA A 164 38.89 39.83 15.79
C ALA A 164 38.80 41.06 14.86
N ASP A 165 39.28 40.92 13.63
CA ASP A 165 39.36 42.04 12.70
C ASP A 165 38.02 42.22 11.96
N PRO A 166 37.38 43.40 12.06
CA PRO A 166 36.16 43.68 11.31
C PRO A 166 36.46 44.04 9.86
N GLU A 167 35.69 43.44 8.95
CA GLU A 167 35.58 43.90 7.57
C GLU A 167 34.75 45.20 7.48
N GLU A 168 34.71 45.79 6.28
CA GLU A 168 33.92 46.99 5.99
C GLU A 168 32.43 46.75 6.27
N PRO A 169 31.77 47.61 7.07
CA PRO A 169 30.39 47.40 7.46
C PRO A 169 29.42 47.53 6.30
N ILE A 170 28.47 46.60 6.22
CA ILE A 170 27.38 46.63 5.24
C ILE A 170 26.15 47.24 5.90
N THR A 171 25.58 48.30 5.32
CA THR A 171 24.33 48.87 5.85
C THR A 171 23.20 47.88 5.57
N CYS A 172 22.63 47.31 6.63
CA CYS A 172 21.62 46.26 6.55
C CYS A 172 20.78 46.26 7.84
N SER A 173 19.49 46.03 7.70
CA SER A 173 18.55 45.84 8.83
C SER A 173 17.89 44.45 8.81
N GLY A 174 18.40 43.53 8.00
CA GLY A 174 17.90 42.16 7.93
C GLY A 174 18.37 41.30 9.10
N TYR A 175 17.53 40.37 9.52
CA TYR A 175 17.86 39.36 10.52
C TYR A 175 18.71 38.27 9.89
N ILE A 176 19.87 37.96 10.49
CA ILE A 176 20.78 36.93 9.97
C ILE A 176 20.18 35.53 10.17
N CYS A 177 20.12 34.74 9.09
CA CYS A 177 19.58 33.38 9.11
C CYS A 177 20.67 32.32 8.92
N ASN A 178 21.53 32.48 7.92
CA ASN A 178 22.62 31.55 7.63
C ASN A 178 23.87 32.29 7.17
N PHE A 179 25.03 31.74 7.50
CA PHE A 179 26.32 32.17 6.99
C PHE A 179 27.13 30.95 6.56
N GLU A 180 27.34 30.82 5.25
CA GLU A 180 28.00 29.66 4.64
C GLU A 180 28.54 30.04 3.27
N GLU A 181 29.63 29.44 2.83
CA GLU A 181 30.27 29.68 1.53
C GLU A 181 30.60 31.17 1.27
N LEU A 182 30.96 31.93 2.31
CA LEU A 182 31.20 33.39 2.23
C LEU A 182 29.98 34.22 1.81
N GLU A 183 28.78 33.66 1.93
CA GLU A 183 27.51 34.35 1.70
C GLU A 183 26.66 34.33 2.98
N ILE A 184 26.03 35.47 3.25
CA ILE A 184 25.13 35.66 4.38
C ILE A 184 23.73 35.81 3.85
N THR A 185 22.86 34.92 4.33
CA THR A 185 21.42 35.03 4.08
C THR A 185 20.78 35.78 5.23
N GLY A 186 20.12 36.89 4.90
CA GLY A 186 19.33 37.69 5.82
C GLY A 186 17.86 37.72 5.41
N VAL A 187 16.97 37.97 6.36
CA VAL A 187 15.53 38.12 6.11
C VAL A 187 15.02 39.41 6.74
N LEU A 188 14.26 40.18 5.97
CA LEU A 188 13.56 41.39 6.45
C LEU A 188 12.26 41.01 7.16
N LEU A 189 12.37 40.44 8.37
CA LEU A 189 11.20 39.98 9.14
C LEU A 189 10.23 41.12 9.45
N ASP A 190 10.74 42.34 9.69
CA ASP A 190 9.91 43.51 9.99
C ASP A 190 8.97 43.85 8.83
N ASP A 191 9.38 43.59 7.58
CA ASP A 191 8.55 43.80 6.40
C ASP A 191 7.52 42.67 6.22
N ILE A 192 7.90 41.43 6.53
CA ILE A 192 6.99 40.27 6.48
C ILE A 192 5.89 40.37 7.53
N VAL A 193 6.20 40.88 8.74
CA VAL A 193 5.26 40.97 9.86
C VAL A 193 4.26 42.12 9.68
N LYS A 194 4.51 43.08 8.76
CA LYS A 194 3.52 44.12 8.43
C LYS A 194 2.25 43.48 7.87
N VAL A 195 1.11 43.86 8.43
CA VAL A 195 -0.21 43.32 8.08
C VAL A 195 -0.47 43.46 6.57
N GLY A 196 -0.65 42.33 5.88
CA GLY A 196 -1.01 42.28 4.46
C GLY A 196 0.13 41.94 3.49
N ALA A 197 1.37 41.76 3.95
CA ALA A 197 2.49 41.36 3.09
C ALA A 197 2.50 39.84 2.84
N THR A 198 2.44 39.42 1.57
CA THR A 198 2.77 38.03 1.19
C THR A 198 4.29 37.88 1.11
N PRO A 199 4.91 36.90 1.79
CA PRO A 199 6.35 36.73 1.76
C PRO A 199 6.83 36.43 0.33
N ASN A 200 7.72 37.27 -0.17
CA ASN A 200 8.32 37.18 -1.50
C ASN A 200 9.85 37.06 -1.38
N VAL A 201 10.42 36.00 -1.97
CA VAL A 201 11.86 35.70 -1.90
C VAL A 201 12.72 36.86 -2.42
N LYS A 202 12.33 37.52 -3.52
CA LYS A 202 13.14 38.58 -4.13
C LYS A 202 13.14 39.88 -3.32
N GLU A 203 12.08 40.12 -2.57
CA GLU A 203 11.88 41.37 -1.83
C GLU A 203 12.32 41.25 -0.37
N HIS A 204 12.18 40.06 0.24
CA HIS A 204 12.36 39.88 1.68
C HIS A 204 13.62 39.10 2.05
N LEU A 205 14.26 38.41 1.10
CA LEU A 205 15.49 37.65 1.34
C LEU A 205 16.69 38.43 0.81
N LEU A 206 17.66 38.68 1.69
CA LEU A 206 18.90 39.36 1.39
C LEU A 206 20.02 38.33 1.25
N GLN A 207 20.76 38.43 0.14
CA GLN A 207 21.97 37.64 -0.13
C GLN A 207 23.16 38.61 -0.11
N LEU A 208 23.94 38.59 0.96
CA LEU A 208 25.08 39.48 1.16
C LEU A 208 26.38 38.71 1.00
N ARG A 209 27.27 39.24 0.16
CA ARG A 209 28.58 38.61 -0.12
C ARG A 209 29.67 39.24 0.75
N VAL A 210 30.46 38.39 1.40
CA VAL A 210 31.64 38.81 2.17
C VAL A 210 32.64 39.51 1.24
N LYS A 211 33.47 40.41 1.78
CA LYS A 211 34.43 41.20 0.98
C LYS A 211 35.35 40.31 0.13
N SER A 212 35.92 39.26 0.73
CA SER A 212 36.81 38.34 0.01
C SER A 212 36.15 37.66 -1.20
N LEU A 213 34.83 37.43 -1.15
CA LEU A 213 34.10 36.87 -2.29
C LEU A 213 33.96 37.89 -3.43
N ARG A 214 33.54 39.12 -3.09
CA ARG A 214 33.41 40.23 -4.06
C ARG A 214 34.74 40.57 -4.73
N ASP A 215 35.79 40.76 -3.93
CA ASP A 215 37.12 41.10 -4.43
C ASP A 215 37.66 39.99 -5.36
N THR A 216 37.41 38.71 -5.04
CA THR A 216 37.81 37.59 -5.92
C THR A 216 37.04 37.60 -7.24
N GLU A 217 35.74 37.84 -7.22
CA GLU A 217 34.92 37.96 -8.43
C GLU A 217 35.42 39.12 -9.32
N ASP A 218 35.69 40.28 -8.73
CA ASP A 218 36.20 41.46 -9.44
C ASP A 218 37.60 41.21 -10.04
N LEU A 219 38.50 40.56 -9.29
CA LEU A 219 39.83 40.17 -9.78
C LEU A 219 39.75 39.20 -10.96
N LEU A 220 38.85 38.21 -10.90
CA LEU A 220 38.65 37.24 -11.98
C LEU A 220 38.04 37.88 -13.24
N ALA A 221 37.16 38.88 -13.07
CA ALA A 221 36.50 39.59 -14.16
C ALA A 221 37.43 40.59 -14.86
N HIS A 222 38.21 41.37 -14.09
CA HIS A 222 38.92 42.54 -14.62
C HIS A 222 40.44 42.39 -14.71
N VAL A 223 41.06 41.55 -13.88
CA VAL A 223 42.51 41.55 -13.74
C VAL A 223 43.14 40.26 -14.30
N GLY A 224 42.74 39.10 -13.78
CA GLY A 224 43.21 37.81 -14.29
C GLY A 224 43.31 36.71 -13.24
N ILE A 225 43.56 35.49 -13.73
CA ILE A 225 43.61 34.27 -12.90
C ILE A 225 44.80 34.28 -11.93
N ALA A 226 45.96 34.80 -12.34
CA ALA A 226 47.18 34.76 -11.52
C ALA A 226 47.06 35.61 -10.24
N GLU A 227 46.56 36.84 -10.38
CA GLU A 227 46.36 37.75 -9.23
C GLU A 227 45.22 37.27 -8.33
N ALA A 228 44.12 36.77 -8.91
CA ALA A 228 43.06 36.13 -8.16
C ALA A 228 43.58 34.93 -7.37
N LYS A 229 44.44 34.08 -7.96
CA LYS A 229 45.07 32.96 -7.26
C LYS A 229 45.86 33.41 -6.05
N GLN A 230 46.70 34.43 -6.20
CA GLN A 230 47.50 34.97 -5.08
C GLN A 230 46.61 35.51 -3.95
N PHE A 231 45.57 36.28 -4.30
CA PHE A 231 44.60 36.79 -3.32
C PHE A 231 43.90 35.66 -2.55
N ILE A 232 43.56 34.56 -3.23
CA ILE A 232 42.92 33.39 -2.61
C ILE A 232 43.92 32.60 -1.76
N GLU A 233 45.21 32.58 -2.09
CA GLU A 233 46.24 31.98 -1.21
C GLU A 233 46.33 32.74 0.12
N ASP A 234 46.25 34.07 0.07
CA ASP A 234 46.24 34.92 1.27
C ASP A 234 44.92 34.82 2.05
N ASN A 235 43.80 34.55 1.37
CA ASN A 235 42.45 34.47 1.94
C ASN A 235 41.79 33.10 1.69
N ALA A 236 42.50 32.03 2.02
CA ALA A 236 42.10 30.67 1.64
C ALA A 236 40.69 30.29 2.13
N HIS A 237 39.84 29.89 1.17
CA HIS A 237 38.51 29.37 1.43
C HIS A 237 38.04 28.43 0.31
N PRO A 238 37.40 27.27 0.59
CA PRO A 238 36.96 26.33 -0.44
C PRO A 238 36.09 26.94 -1.54
N ARG A 239 35.19 27.87 -1.18
CA ARG A 239 34.35 28.60 -2.15
C ARG A 239 35.17 29.42 -3.16
N LEU A 240 36.22 30.10 -2.71
CA LEU A 240 37.05 30.93 -3.58
C LEU A 240 37.91 30.05 -4.50
N TRP A 241 38.45 28.94 -3.99
CA TRP A 241 39.11 27.93 -4.81
C TRP A 241 38.17 27.36 -5.88
N ARG A 242 36.89 27.15 -5.55
CA ARG A 242 35.88 26.75 -6.53
C ARG A 242 35.70 27.81 -7.62
N LEU A 243 35.52 29.09 -7.26
CA LEU A 243 35.39 30.18 -8.25
C LEU A 243 36.60 30.29 -9.18
N LEU A 244 37.82 30.19 -8.64
CA LEU A 244 39.04 30.17 -9.43
C LEU A 244 39.04 29.00 -10.41
N ALA A 245 38.69 27.79 -9.94
CA ALA A 245 38.63 26.61 -10.78
C ALA A 245 37.61 26.76 -11.93
N GLU A 246 36.44 27.32 -11.63
CA GLU A 246 35.38 27.55 -12.62
C GLU A 246 35.80 28.59 -13.68
N ALA A 247 36.44 29.68 -13.26
CA ALA A 247 36.97 30.71 -14.15
C ALA A 247 38.13 30.18 -15.02
N SER A 248 39.03 29.39 -14.43
CA SER A 248 40.13 28.71 -15.15
C SER A 248 39.60 27.71 -16.17
N LEU A 249 38.60 26.90 -15.83
CA LEU A 249 37.94 25.99 -16.77
C LEU A 249 37.35 26.72 -17.97
N LYS A 250 36.65 27.85 -17.75
CA LYS A 250 36.06 28.65 -18.84
C LYS A 250 37.11 29.19 -19.80
N LYS A 251 38.34 29.44 -19.32
CA LYS A 251 39.50 29.86 -20.15
C LYS A 251 40.36 28.70 -20.65
N LEU A 252 39.95 27.44 -20.42
CA LEU A 252 40.69 26.20 -20.76
C LEU A 252 42.06 26.07 -20.07
N ASP A 253 42.27 26.77 -18.96
CA ASP A 253 43.46 26.62 -18.12
C ASP A 253 43.29 25.42 -17.16
N LEU A 254 43.54 24.22 -17.70
CA LEU A 254 43.29 22.95 -17.00
C LEU A 254 44.22 22.72 -15.80
N GLU A 255 45.45 23.25 -15.83
CA GLU A 255 46.43 23.06 -14.76
C GLU A 255 46.02 23.83 -13.51
N THR A 256 45.68 25.12 -13.66
CA THR A 256 45.24 25.96 -12.56
C THR A 256 43.87 25.50 -12.03
N ALA A 257 42.98 25.06 -12.92
CA ALA A 257 41.70 24.47 -12.52
C ALA A 257 41.87 23.19 -11.69
N GLU A 258 42.79 22.30 -12.06
CA GLU A 258 43.04 21.06 -11.32
C GLU A 258 43.60 21.36 -9.93
N ALA A 259 44.59 22.24 -9.83
CA ALA A 259 45.16 22.66 -8.56
C ALA A 259 44.10 23.28 -7.62
N ALA A 260 43.20 24.10 -8.18
CA ALA A 260 42.13 24.73 -7.43
C ALA A 260 41.06 23.72 -6.97
N PHE A 261 40.67 22.76 -7.82
CA PHE A 261 39.72 21.71 -7.40
C PHE A 261 40.28 20.74 -6.36
N VAL A 262 41.59 20.48 -6.37
CA VAL A 262 42.24 19.72 -5.30
C VAL A 262 42.13 20.45 -3.97
N ARG A 263 42.36 21.77 -3.95
CA ARG A 263 42.26 22.60 -2.72
C ARG A 263 40.85 22.70 -2.17
N CYS A 264 39.81 22.61 -3.01
CA CYS A 264 38.41 22.55 -2.55
C CYS A 264 37.83 21.13 -2.49
N SER A 265 38.65 20.09 -2.66
CA SER A 265 38.24 18.67 -2.63
C SER A 265 37.08 18.32 -3.58
N ASN A 266 36.97 19.01 -4.72
CA ASN A 266 35.93 18.75 -5.72
C ASN A 266 36.35 17.60 -6.67
N TYR A 267 36.07 16.37 -6.24
CA TYR A 267 36.40 15.16 -7.00
C TYR A 267 35.76 15.09 -8.41
N PRO A 268 34.47 15.45 -8.60
CA PRO A 268 33.87 15.53 -9.94
C PRO A 268 34.62 16.45 -10.91
N GLY A 269 35.05 17.62 -10.45
CA GLY A 269 35.83 18.57 -11.25
C GLY A 269 37.19 17.98 -11.69
N ILE A 270 37.88 17.26 -10.79
CA ILE A 270 39.15 16.59 -11.11
C ILE A 270 38.94 15.48 -12.15
N GLN A 271 37.88 14.69 -12.03
CA GLN A 271 37.55 13.66 -13.03
C GLN A 271 37.22 14.27 -14.40
N LEU A 272 36.48 15.39 -14.42
CA LEU A 272 36.22 16.14 -15.65
C LEU A 272 37.53 16.56 -16.30
N ILE A 273 38.46 17.18 -15.57
CA ILE A 273 39.74 17.63 -16.12
C ILE A 273 40.54 16.48 -16.72
N LYS A 274 40.59 15.33 -16.04
CA LYS A 274 41.24 14.11 -16.58
C LYS A 274 40.63 13.68 -17.91
N ARG A 275 39.31 13.80 -18.07
CA ARG A 275 38.61 13.53 -19.33
C ARG A 275 38.88 14.62 -20.38
N LEU A 276 38.88 15.89 -20.00
CA LEU A 276 39.17 17.00 -20.92
C LEU A 276 40.57 16.86 -21.53
N LYS A 277 41.56 16.42 -20.75
CA LYS A 277 42.94 16.16 -21.22
C LYS A 277 43.02 15.07 -22.30
N THR A 278 42.04 14.16 -22.43
CA THR A 278 42.03 13.15 -23.49
C THR A 278 41.35 13.62 -24.77
N ILE A 279 40.58 14.72 -24.71
CA ILE A 279 39.86 15.29 -25.84
C ILE A 279 40.79 16.28 -26.56
N GLN A 280 41.08 16.04 -27.84
CA GLN A 280 41.97 16.89 -28.63
C GLN A 280 41.30 18.17 -29.15
N LEU A 281 39.98 18.15 -29.29
CA LEU A 281 39.21 19.19 -29.97
C LEU A 281 38.66 20.19 -28.95
N GLU A 282 39.14 21.44 -28.98
CA GLU A 282 38.78 22.48 -28.00
C GLU A 282 37.27 22.75 -27.94
N ALA A 283 36.58 22.71 -29.07
CA ALA A 283 35.13 22.90 -29.12
C ALA A 283 34.37 21.81 -28.32
N LEU A 284 34.86 20.56 -28.35
CA LEU A 284 34.30 19.47 -27.54
C LEU A 284 34.66 19.61 -26.07
N GLN A 285 35.85 20.12 -25.74
CA GLN A 285 36.21 20.45 -24.36
C GLN A 285 35.25 21.50 -23.80
N ARG A 286 34.97 22.56 -24.57
CA ARG A 286 34.00 23.61 -24.19
C ARG A 286 32.59 23.04 -24.00
N ALA A 287 32.16 22.12 -24.86
CA ALA A 287 30.87 21.45 -24.72
C ALA A 287 30.76 20.64 -23.41
N GLU A 288 31.78 19.84 -23.08
CA GLU A 288 31.82 19.09 -21.81
C GLU A 288 31.87 20.03 -20.59
N ILE A 289 32.52 21.19 -20.70
CA ILE A 289 32.56 22.21 -19.65
C ILE A 289 31.17 22.84 -19.46
N CYS A 290 30.47 23.21 -20.53
CA CYS A 290 29.09 23.69 -20.45
C CYS A 290 28.16 22.64 -19.83
N ALA A 291 28.32 21.36 -20.21
CA ALA A 291 27.57 20.26 -19.62
C ALA A 291 27.86 20.11 -18.11
N PHE A 292 29.12 20.28 -17.69
CA PHE A 292 29.48 20.25 -16.26
C PHE A 292 28.83 21.39 -15.46
N PHE A 293 28.66 22.57 -16.06
CA PHE A 293 27.99 23.71 -15.44
C PHE A 293 26.46 23.64 -15.46
N GLY A 294 25.86 22.60 -16.05
CA GLY A 294 24.42 22.49 -16.22
C GLY A 294 23.84 23.30 -17.38
N GLU A 295 24.70 23.92 -18.20
CA GLU A 295 24.31 24.65 -19.42
C GLU A 295 24.11 23.66 -20.58
N PHE A 296 23.16 22.73 -20.42
CA PHE A 296 22.98 21.59 -21.33
C PHE A 296 22.55 21.99 -22.74
N ASP A 297 21.77 23.07 -22.89
CA ASP A 297 21.34 23.56 -24.20
C ASP A 297 22.51 24.13 -25.00
N GLU A 298 23.42 24.87 -24.36
CA GLU A 298 24.64 25.38 -24.99
C GLU A 298 25.62 24.24 -25.29
N ALA A 299 25.77 23.27 -24.38
CA ALA A 299 26.56 22.07 -24.62
C ALA A 299 26.04 21.29 -25.84
N GLU A 300 24.72 21.11 -25.97
CA GLU A 300 24.10 20.45 -27.12
C GLU A 300 24.41 21.19 -28.43
N LYS A 301 24.26 22.51 -28.46
CA LYS A 301 24.59 23.34 -29.64
C LYS A 301 26.04 23.13 -30.04
N LEU A 302 26.98 23.21 -29.09
CA LEU A 302 28.40 23.00 -29.36
C LEU A 302 28.70 21.59 -29.87
N TYR A 303 28.04 20.55 -29.37
CA TYR A 303 28.18 19.20 -29.91
C TYR A 303 27.64 19.09 -31.35
N MET A 304 26.53 19.76 -31.65
CA MET A 304 25.93 19.77 -32.98
C MET A 304 26.77 20.56 -33.99
N ASP A 305 27.33 21.70 -33.60
CA ASP A 305 28.21 22.53 -34.44
C ASP A 305 29.50 21.81 -34.84
N VAL A 306 29.94 20.84 -34.03
CA VAL A 306 31.14 20.00 -34.28
C VAL A 306 30.75 18.68 -34.99
N ASP A 307 29.51 18.55 -35.47
CA ASP A 307 28.96 17.33 -36.09
C ASP A 307 29.01 16.08 -35.19
N ARG A 308 29.09 16.26 -33.87
CA ARG A 308 29.12 15.19 -32.85
C ARG A 308 27.77 15.00 -32.18
N ARG A 309 26.76 14.71 -33.00
CA ARG A 309 25.38 14.42 -32.56
C ARG A 309 25.30 13.24 -31.57
N ASP A 310 26.20 12.27 -31.67
CA ASP A 310 26.31 11.15 -30.74
C ASP A 310 26.59 11.60 -29.29
N CYS A 311 27.41 12.64 -29.11
CA CYS A 311 27.67 13.23 -27.81
C CYS A 311 26.44 13.98 -27.27
N ALA A 312 25.76 14.76 -28.13
CA ALA A 312 24.52 15.44 -27.79
C ALA A 312 23.41 14.48 -27.33
N ILE A 313 23.23 13.37 -28.07
CA ILE A 313 22.30 12.29 -27.71
C ILE A 313 22.63 11.73 -26.34
N ARG A 314 23.90 11.35 -26.12
CA ARG A 314 24.36 10.75 -24.87
C ARG A 314 24.14 11.70 -23.68
N LEU A 315 24.42 12.99 -23.86
CA LEU A 315 24.15 14.01 -22.86
C LEU A 315 22.67 13.99 -22.45
N ARG A 316 21.75 14.07 -23.42
CA ARG A 316 20.31 14.08 -23.13
C ARG A 316 19.81 12.78 -22.50
N GLN A 317 20.35 11.64 -22.91
CA GLN A 317 20.06 10.35 -22.26
C GLN A 317 20.53 10.32 -20.81
N THR A 318 21.73 10.84 -20.51
CA THR A 318 22.21 10.92 -19.11
C THR A 318 21.39 11.85 -18.23
N LEU A 319 20.72 12.83 -18.83
CA LEU A 319 19.77 13.73 -18.14
C LEU A 319 18.35 13.15 -18.06
N CYS A 320 18.12 11.96 -18.62
CA CYS A 320 16.80 11.36 -18.81
C CYS A 320 15.82 12.25 -19.60
N ASP A 321 16.32 13.15 -20.44
CA ASP A 321 15.53 13.98 -21.35
C ASP A 321 15.27 13.23 -22.66
N TRP A 322 14.46 12.18 -22.54
CA TRP A 322 14.16 11.27 -23.65
C TRP A 322 13.34 11.94 -24.76
N PHE A 323 12.58 13.00 -24.46
CA PHE A 323 11.88 13.79 -25.47
C PHE A 323 12.86 14.50 -26.40
N ARG A 324 13.88 15.16 -25.85
CA ARG A 324 14.91 15.78 -26.68
C ARG A 324 15.77 14.73 -27.39
N THR A 325 16.06 13.59 -26.76
CA THR A 325 16.74 12.46 -27.42
C THR A 325 16.01 12.00 -28.68
N VAL A 326 14.68 11.83 -28.63
CA VAL A 326 13.87 11.46 -29.81
C VAL A 326 13.95 12.51 -30.91
N GLN A 327 13.97 13.80 -30.56
CA GLN A 327 14.15 14.88 -31.56
C GLN A 327 15.52 14.78 -32.23
N LEU A 328 16.58 14.54 -31.46
CA LEU A 328 17.94 14.34 -31.98
C LEU A 328 18.08 13.08 -32.85
N TYR A 329 17.34 12.02 -32.53
CA TYR A 329 17.26 10.83 -33.38
C TYR A 329 16.67 11.13 -34.74
N ARG A 330 15.60 11.94 -34.81
CA ARG A 330 14.92 12.31 -36.05
C ARG A 330 15.73 13.26 -36.94
N LEU A 331 16.67 14.00 -36.38
CA LEU A 331 17.46 15.00 -37.10
C LEU A 331 18.54 14.42 -38.03
N GLY A 332 18.83 13.12 -37.98
CA GLY A 332 19.82 12.53 -38.88
C GLY A 332 19.79 11.00 -38.96
N PRO A 333 20.38 10.41 -40.01
CA PRO A 333 20.34 8.98 -40.26
C PRO A 333 21.20 8.18 -39.25
N GLY A 334 20.96 6.86 -39.14
CA GLY A 334 21.84 5.95 -38.39
C GLY A 334 21.36 5.52 -37.00
N ILE A 335 20.11 5.83 -36.62
CA ILE A 335 19.48 5.30 -35.40
C ILE A 335 18.76 3.99 -35.72
N SER A 336 18.96 2.97 -34.90
CA SER A 336 18.24 1.69 -35.06
C SER A 336 16.83 1.76 -34.46
N ASP A 337 15.92 0.94 -34.98
CA ASP A 337 14.55 0.84 -34.45
C ASP A 337 14.55 0.49 -32.96
N GLN A 338 15.48 -0.37 -32.52
CA GLN A 338 15.65 -0.72 -31.11
C GLN A 338 16.02 0.48 -30.21
N GLN A 339 16.84 1.40 -30.71
CA GLN A 339 17.18 2.62 -29.96
C GLN A 339 15.97 3.55 -29.85
N MET A 340 15.16 3.64 -30.91
CA MET A 340 13.94 4.43 -30.92
C MET A 340 12.87 3.85 -29.98
N GLU A 341 12.68 2.53 -30.01
CA GLU A 341 11.79 1.79 -29.11
C GLU A 341 12.18 1.98 -27.65
N ASN A 342 13.48 1.91 -27.33
CA ASN A 342 13.97 2.17 -25.98
C ASN A 342 13.67 3.61 -25.55
N ALA A 343 13.88 4.61 -26.41
CA ALA A 343 13.56 5.99 -26.07
C ALA A 343 12.04 6.20 -25.84
N TRP A 344 11.18 5.57 -26.64
CA TRP A 344 9.73 5.60 -26.40
C TRP A 344 9.34 4.88 -25.10
N ARG A 345 9.99 3.77 -24.77
CA ARG A 345 9.76 3.05 -23.51
C ARG A 345 10.05 3.94 -22.29
N GLU A 346 11.18 4.63 -22.31
CA GLU A 346 11.57 5.54 -21.23
C GLU A 346 10.62 6.75 -21.12
N ILE A 347 10.14 7.29 -22.24
CA ILE A 347 9.06 8.30 -22.23
C ILE A 347 7.78 7.72 -21.62
N GLY A 348 7.44 6.47 -21.94
CA GLY A 348 6.34 5.75 -21.31
C GLY A 348 6.51 5.65 -19.79
N HIS A 349 7.69 5.26 -19.30
CA HIS A 349 8.00 5.22 -17.87
C HIS A 349 7.90 6.60 -17.20
N HIS A 350 8.33 7.66 -17.88
CA HIS A 350 8.17 9.03 -17.41
C HIS A 350 6.68 9.38 -17.20
N TYR A 351 5.83 9.16 -18.20
CA TYR A 351 4.39 9.41 -18.06
C TYR A 351 3.71 8.51 -17.03
N MET A 352 4.14 7.25 -16.91
CA MET A 352 3.69 6.34 -15.87
C MET A 352 4.01 6.90 -14.46
N SER A 353 5.21 7.46 -14.25
CA SER A 353 5.59 8.07 -12.98
C SER A 353 4.74 9.31 -12.62
N MET A 354 4.28 10.05 -13.65
CA MET A 354 3.39 11.20 -13.50
C MET A 354 1.90 10.83 -13.42
N ARG A 355 1.55 9.54 -13.52
CA ARG A 355 0.17 9.04 -13.59
C ARG A 355 -0.62 9.50 -14.81
N ALA A 356 0.06 9.88 -15.88
CA ALA A 356 -0.55 10.19 -17.17
C ALA A 356 -0.67 8.91 -18.00
N TRP A 357 -1.60 8.04 -17.62
CA TRP A 357 -1.70 6.67 -18.14
C TRP A 357 -2.04 6.61 -19.63
N ASP A 358 -2.88 7.53 -20.14
CA ASP A 358 -3.23 7.59 -21.57
C ASP A 358 -2.00 7.83 -22.45
N SER A 359 -1.16 8.80 -22.06
CA SER A 359 0.10 9.06 -22.75
C SER A 359 1.07 7.89 -22.61
N ALA A 360 1.17 7.30 -21.41
CA ALA A 360 2.01 6.12 -21.19
C ALA A 360 1.61 4.96 -22.12
N LYS A 361 0.30 4.68 -22.26
CA LYS A 361 -0.24 3.68 -23.19
C LYS A 361 0.23 3.92 -24.63
N GLU A 362 0.06 5.14 -25.14
CA GLU A 362 0.45 5.50 -26.52
C GLU A 362 1.95 5.27 -26.77
N TYR A 363 2.81 5.67 -25.83
CA TYR A 363 4.25 5.48 -25.95
C TYR A 363 4.68 4.02 -25.77
N TYR A 364 4.02 3.24 -24.92
CA TYR A 364 4.30 1.81 -24.79
C TYR A 364 3.87 1.00 -26.01
N GLU A 365 2.78 1.39 -26.69
CA GLU A 365 2.39 0.80 -27.96
C GLU A 365 3.44 1.04 -29.05
N LYS A 366 3.94 2.29 -29.15
CA LYS A 366 5.04 2.65 -30.05
C LYS A 366 6.34 1.90 -29.73
N ALA A 367 6.62 1.71 -28.45
CA ALA A 367 7.82 1.01 -27.97
C ALA A 367 7.71 -0.54 -28.03
N HIS A 368 6.58 -1.08 -28.47
CA HIS A 368 6.26 -2.51 -28.40
C HIS A 368 6.50 -3.14 -27.02
N HIS A 369 6.36 -2.35 -25.96
CA HIS A 369 6.63 -2.77 -24.59
C HIS A 369 5.36 -3.28 -23.91
N THR A 370 5.10 -4.58 -24.03
CA THR A 370 3.85 -5.21 -23.58
C THR A 370 3.63 -5.13 -22.07
N GLU A 371 4.67 -5.22 -21.25
CA GLU A 371 4.54 -5.21 -19.80
C GLU A 371 4.07 -3.85 -19.26
N GLY A 372 4.75 -2.76 -19.63
CA GLY A 372 4.31 -1.41 -19.26
C GLY A 372 2.95 -1.05 -19.85
N LEU A 373 2.63 -1.56 -21.05
CA LEU A 373 1.30 -1.40 -21.64
C LEU A 373 0.21 -2.08 -20.80
N MET A 374 0.46 -3.29 -20.29
CA MET A 374 -0.48 -3.96 -19.38
C MET A 374 -0.72 -3.13 -18.11
N ASP A 375 0.33 -2.56 -17.53
CA ASP A 375 0.22 -1.74 -16.33
C ASP A 375 -0.56 -0.45 -16.57
N ALA A 376 -0.33 0.21 -17.72
CA ALA A 376 -1.08 1.40 -18.14
C ALA A 376 -2.56 1.08 -18.39
N LEU A 377 -2.86 -0.02 -19.10
CA LEU A 377 -4.23 -0.46 -19.37
C LEU A 377 -4.98 -0.85 -18.09
N TYR A 378 -4.30 -1.52 -17.16
CA TYR A 378 -4.87 -1.86 -15.86
C TYR A 378 -5.21 -0.62 -15.04
N ALA A 379 -4.34 0.40 -15.04
CA ALA A 379 -4.58 1.67 -14.36
C ALA A 379 -5.69 2.51 -15.02
N LEU A 380 -5.89 2.38 -16.34
CA LEU A 380 -6.99 2.99 -17.09
C LEU A 380 -8.31 2.20 -17.02
N GLU A 381 -8.30 1.02 -16.39
CA GLU A 381 -9.45 0.10 -16.32
C GLU A 381 -9.94 -0.38 -17.72
N GLN A 382 -9.06 -0.33 -18.73
CA GLN A 382 -9.34 -0.81 -20.08
C GLN A 382 -9.10 -2.32 -20.19
N TYR A 383 -9.97 -3.09 -19.55
CA TYR A 383 -9.77 -4.54 -19.39
C TYR A 383 -9.91 -5.34 -20.69
N ASP A 384 -10.73 -4.89 -21.65
CA ASP A 384 -10.88 -5.58 -22.94
C ASP A 384 -9.56 -5.55 -23.74
N GLU A 385 -8.88 -4.41 -23.75
CA GLU A 385 -7.57 -4.27 -24.39
C GLU A 385 -6.47 -5.00 -23.61
N LEU A 386 -6.57 -5.05 -22.29
CA LEU A 386 -5.68 -5.83 -21.43
C LEU A 386 -5.77 -7.33 -21.75
N VAL A 387 -6.98 -7.86 -21.97
CA VAL A 387 -7.18 -9.23 -22.47
C VAL A 387 -6.56 -9.39 -23.86
N GLY A 388 -6.64 -8.37 -24.71
CA GLY A 388 -5.94 -8.31 -26.00
C GLY A 388 -4.42 -8.52 -25.90
N CYS A 389 -3.78 -8.08 -24.81
CA CYS A 389 -2.35 -8.34 -24.56
C CYS A 389 -2.02 -9.84 -24.48
N MET A 390 -2.97 -10.68 -24.05
CA MET A 390 -2.78 -12.12 -23.96
C MET A 390 -2.42 -12.74 -25.33
N HIS A 391 -2.95 -12.21 -26.43
CA HIS A 391 -2.66 -12.71 -27.79
C HIS A 391 -1.25 -12.33 -28.27
N ARG A 392 -0.73 -11.18 -27.82
CA ARG A 392 0.62 -10.70 -28.16
C ARG A 392 1.73 -11.45 -27.42
N LEU A 393 1.41 -12.03 -26.27
CA LEU A 393 2.36 -12.76 -25.45
C LEU A 393 2.57 -14.20 -25.98
N PRO A 394 3.81 -14.70 -26.06
CA PRO A 394 4.07 -16.09 -26.41
C PRO A 394 3.64 -17.04 -25.28
N GLU A 395 3.45 -18.32 -25.62
CA GLU A 395 3.13 -19.36 -24.63
C GLU A 395 4.24 -19.47 -23.58
N LYS A 396 3.85 -19.76 -22.33
CA LYS A 396 4.76 -19.88 -21.16
C LYS A 396 5.58 -18.62 -20.81
N SER A 397 5.21 -17.46 -21.33
CA SER A 397 5.88 -16.20 -20.98
C SER A 397 5.57 -15.77 -19.53
N PRO A 398 6.57 -15.29 -18.76
CA PRO A 398 6.37 -14.91 -17.36
C PRO A 398 5.37 -13.75 -17.19
N GLN A 399 5.22 -12.89 -18.21
CA GLN A 399 4.25 -11.79 -18.21
C GLN A 399 2.79 -12.29 -18.11
N LEU A 400 2.50 -13.52 -18.55
CA LEU A 400 1.16 -14.12 -18.42
C LEU A 400 0.77 -14.33 -16.95
N ALA A 401 1.73 -14.56 -16.05
CA ALA A 401 1.46 -14.68 -14.62
C ALA A 401 0.94 -13.35 -14.03
N LYS A 402 1.59 -12.25 -14.41
CA LYS A 402 1.20 -10.88 -14.03
C LYS A 402 -0.17 -10.51 -14.61
N LEU A 403 -0.40 -10.83 -15.89
CA LEU A 403 -1.70 -10.62 -16.56
C LEU A 403 -2.83 -11.40 -15.87
N GLY A 404 -2.60 -12.68 -15.59
CA GLY A 404 -3.56 -13.54 -14.89
C GLY A 404 -3.90 -12.99 -13.51
N GLN A 405 -2.90 -12.49 -12.77
CA GLN A 405 -3.10 -11.88 -11.46
C GLN A 405 -3.91 -10.58 -11.56
N GLN A 406 -3.58 -9.68 -12.49
CA GLN A 406 -4.31 -8.44 -12.72
C GLN A 406 -5.79 -8.73 -13.05
N LEU A 407 -6.07 -9.64 -13.97
CA LEU A 407 -7.43 -10.04 -14.33
C LEU A 407 -8.17 -10.70 -13.14
N ALA A 408 -7.49 -11.52 -12.34
CA ALA A 408 -8.06 -12.14 -11.15
C ALA A 408 -8.50 -11.09 -10.11
N THR A 409 -7.69 -10.04 -9.89
CA THR A 409 -8.03 -8.98 -8.91
C THR A 409 -9.31 -8.20 -9.28
N VAL A 410 -9.61 -8.09 -10.57
CA VAL A 410 -10.81 -7.41 -11.11
C VAL A 410 -12.02 -8.35 -11.13
N GLY A 411 -11.82 -9.66 -10.93
CA GLY A 411 -12.87 -10.67 -10.94
C GLY A 411 -13.12 -11.31 -12.31
N MET A 412 -12.29 -11.04 -13.31
CA MET A 412 -12.35 -11.65 -14.65
C MET A 412 -11.80 -13.08 -14.64
N CYS A 413 -12.56 -14.01 -14.07
CA CYS A 413 -12.12 -15.37 -13.78
C CYS A 413 -11.76 -16.17 -15.03
N GLU A 414 -12.60 -16.15 -16.07
CA GLU A 414 -12.39 -16.96 -17.29
C GLU A 414 -11.14 -16.52 -18.05
N GLN A 415 -10.93 -15.20 -18.16
CA GLN A 415 -9.80 -14.60 -18.83
C GLN A 415 -8.51 -14.82 -18.04
N SER A 416 -8.56 -14.70 -16.71
CA SER A 416 -7.43 -15.02 -15.83
C SER A 416 -7.02 -16.50 -15.94
N VAL A 417 -8.01 -17.41 -15.92
CA VAL A 417 -7.79 -18.84 -16.16
C VAL A 417 -7.15 -19.08 -17.52
N ALA A 418 -7.63 -18.43 -18.58
CA ALA A 418 -7.03 -18.55 -19.92
C ALA A 418 -5.57 -18.11 -19.93
N ALA A 419 -5.22 -17.02 -19.25
CA ALA A 419 -3.84 -16.54 -19.12
C ALA A 419 -2.95 -17.56 -18.37
N TYR A 420 -3.43 -18.11 -17.25
CA TYR A 420 -2.70 -19.13 -16.48
C TYR A 420 -2.57 -20.46 -17.22
N LEU A 421 -3.59 -20.87 -18.00
CA LEU A 421 -3.51 -22.05 -18.84
C LEU A 421 -2.50 -21.86 -19.98
N LYS A 422 -2.43 -20.66 -20.59
CA LYS A 422 -1.42 -20.32 -21.60
C LYS A 422 0.00 -20.25 -21.02
N LEU A 423 0.13 -19.93 -19.73
CA LEU A 423 1.38 -20.05 -18.98
C LEU A 423 1.76 -21.53 -18.71
N GLY A 424 0.77 -22.43 -18.66
CA GLY A 424 0.93 -23.83 -18.25
C GLY A 424 0.78 -24.05 -16.74
N ASP A 425 0.36 -23.04 -15.99
CA ASP A 425 0.15 -23.11 -14.54
C ASP A 425 -1.32 -23.39 -14.21
N VAL A 426 -1.67 -24.68 -14.25
CA VAL A 426 -3.01 -25.16 -13.91
C VAL A 426 -3.34 -24.94 -12.44
N LYS A 427 -2.33 -24.91 -11.55
CA LYS A 427 -2.57 -24.73 -10.11
C LYS A 427 -3.09 -23.33 -9.83
N SER A 428 -2.47 -22.31 -10.43
CA SER A 428 -2.92 -20.92 -10.30
C SER A 428 -4.26 -20.66 -11.00
N ALA A 429 -4.54 -21.34 -12.12
CA ALA A 429 -5.86 -21.27 -12.74
C ALA A 429 -6.97 -21.78 -11.81
N VAL A 430 -6.77 -22.95 -11.19
CA VAL A 430 -7.72 -23.53 -10.23
C VAL A 430 -7.85 -22.67 -8.98
N SER A 431 -6.74 -22.20 -8.41
CA SER A 431 -6.77 -21.36 -7.20
C SER A 431 -7.52 -20.06 -7.45
N THR A 432 -7.39 -19.48 -8.64
CA THR A 432 -8.16 -18.31 -9.06
C THR A 432 -9.65 -18.60 -9.07
N CYS A 433 -10.09 -19.70 -9.67
CA CYS A 433 -11.50 -20.12 -9.65
C CYS A 433 -12.02 -20.29 -8.21
N ILE A 434 -11.24 -20.89 -7.32
CA ILE A 434 -11.60 -21.08 -5.91
C ILE A 434 -11.74 -19.71 -5.23
N SER A 435 -10.78 -18.80 -5.42
CA SER A 435 -10.77 -17.47 -4.80
C SER A 435 -11.95 -16.60 -5.26
N LEU A 436 -12.30 -16.68 -6.55
CA LEU A 436 -13.44 -15.98 -7.15
C LEU A 436 -14.76 -16.75 -7.03
N ARG A 437 -14.78 -17.86 -6.26
CA ARG A 437 -15.96 -18.71 -5.98
C ARG A 437 -16.62 -19.32 -7.23
N GLN A 438 -15.87 -19.46 -8.32
CA GLN A 438 -16.29 -20.11 -9.57
C GLN A 438 -16.04 -21.63 -9.52
N TRP A 439 -16.79 -22.31 -8.66
CA TRP A 439 -16.59 -23.74 -8.37
C TRP A 439 -16.84 -24.67 -9.55
N GLY A 440 -17.78 -24.34 -10.44
CA GLY A 440 -18.06 -25.14 -11.64
C GLY A 440 -16.82 -25.24 -12.54
N LEU A 441 -16.25 -24.09 -12.91
CA LEU A 441 -15.03 -24.01 -13.71
C LEU A 441 -13.83 -24.65 -12.99
N ALA A 442 -13.72 -24.49 -11.66
CA ALA A 442 -12.66 -25.14 -10.88
C ALA A 442 -12.71 -26.67 -11.00
N VAL A 443 -13.92 -27.26 -10.97
CA VAL A 443 -14.11 -28.72 -11.08
C VAL A 443 -13.87 -29.22 -12.50
N GLU A 444 -14.33 -28.50 -13.52
CA GLU A 444 -14.06 -28.84 -14.92
C GLU A 444 -12.55 -28.87 -15.20
N LEU A 445 -11.81 -27.85 -14.73
CA LEU A 445 -10.36 -27.81 -14.84
C LEU A 445 -9.70 -28.93 -14.02
N ALA A 446 -10.19 -29.22 -12.81
CA ALA A 446 -9.71 -30.30 -11.96
C ALA A 446 -9.81 -31.66 -12.65
N GLN A 447 -10.94 -31.93 -13.30
CA GLN A 447 -11.21 -33.20 -13.99
C GLN A 447 -10.36 -33.30 -15.25
N LYS A 448 -10.31 -32.23 -16.06
CA LYS A 448 -9.53 -32.18 -17.30
C LYS A 448 -8.04 -32.40 -17.08
N TYR A 449 -7.48 -31.82 -16.01
CA TYR A 449 -6.06 -31.93 -15.67
C TYR A 449 -5.75 -32.93 -14.55
N ARG A 450 -6.72 -33.76 -14.16
CA ARG A 450 -6.60 -34.83 -13.15
C ARG A 450 -5.97 -34.39 -11.81
N MET A 451 -6.56 -33.36 -11.17
CA MET A 451 -6.13 -32.87 -9.86
C MET A 451 -7.05 -33.37 -8.72
N PRO A 452 -6.68 -34.44 -7.99
CA PRO A 452 -7.56 -35.06 -6.96
C PRO A 452 -7.72 -34.21 -5.69
N GLN A 453 -6.84 -33.23 -5.45
CA GLN A 453 -6.85 -32.38 -4.25
C GLN A 453 -8.08 -31.45 -4.17
N ILE A 454 -8.75 -31.18 -5.29
CA ILE A 454 -9.89 -30.25 -5.32
C ILE A 454 -11.15 -30.90 -4.73
N ASN A 455 -11.29 -32.22 -4.89
CA ASN A 455 -12.40 -32.97 -4.31
C ASN A 455 -12.39 -32.95 -2.77
N THR A 456 -11.21 -32.92 -2.15
CA THR A 456 -11.07 -32.84 -0.69
C THR A 456 -11.29 -31.41 -0.18
N LEU A 457 -10.96 -30.39 -0.96
CA LEU A 457 -11.27 -28.99 -0.63
C LEU A 457 -12.77 -28.70 -0.73
N LEU A 458 -13.43 -29.22 -1.77
CA LEU A 458 -14.88 -29.13 -1.95
C LEU A 458 -15.64 -29.80 -0.79
N SER A 459 -15.22 -31.00 -0.37
CA SER A 459 -15.88 -31.67 0.75
C SER A 459 -15.69 -30.93 2.07
N LYS A 460 -14.51 -30.35 2.32
CA LYS A 460 -14.26 -29.51 3.51
C LYS A 460 -15.12 -28.25 3.52
N HIS A 461 -15.19 -27.53 2.40
CA HIS A 461 -15.99 -26.31 2.31
C HIS A 461 -17.49 -26.61 2.42
N ALA A 462 -17.96 -27.69 1.79
CA ALA A 462 -19.33 -28.16 1.95
C ALA A 462 -19.64 -28.51 3.41
N ALA A 463 -18.72 -29.21 4.11
CA ALA A 463 -18.89 -29.52 5.53
C ALA A 463 -18.95 -28.26 6.41
N GLN A 464 -18.14 -27.24 6.12
CA GLN A 464 -18.19 -25.96 6.82
C GLN A 464 -19.52 -25.24 6.62
N LEU A 465 -20.02 -25.16 5.37
CA LEU A 465 -21.33 -24.54 5.07
C LEU A 465 -22.47 -25.25 5.82
N LEU A 466 -22.38 -26.58 5.96
CA LEU A 466 -23.34 -27.35 6.73
C LEU A 466 -23.24 -27.06 8.24
N GLN A 467 -22.04 -26.88 8.80
CA GLN A 467 -21.85 -26.48 10.19
C GLN A 467 -22.37 -25.05 10.48
N GLU A 468 -22.24 -24.15 9.51
CA GLU A 468 -22.76 -22.76 9.60
C GLU A 468 -24.29 -22.68 9.40
N GLY A 469 -24.97 -23.79 9.14
CA GLY A 469 -26.42 -23.83 8.89
C GLY A 469 -26.84 -23.30 7.51
N LYS A 470 -25.90 -23.03 6.59
CA LYS A 470 -26.16 -22.54 5.23
C LYS A 470 -26.46 -23.69 4.27
N LEU A 471 -27.52 -24.44 4.56
CA LEU A 471 -27.91 -25.62 3.79
C LEU A 471 -28.14 -25.34 2.28
N PRO A 472 -28.83 -24.25 1.86
CA PRO A 472 -29.07 -23.98 0.44
C PRO A 472 -27.78 -23.73 -0.35
N GLU A 473 -26.81 -23.00 0.22
CA GLU A 473 -25.51 -22.73 -0.40
C GLU A 473 -24.68 -24.01 -0.55
N ALA A 474 -24.75 -24.91 0.44
CA ALA A 474 -24.10 -26.22 0.36
C ALA A 474 -24.70 -27.09 -0.76
N ILE A 475 -26.02 -27.06 -0.95
CA ILE A 475 -26.70 -27.80 -2.03
C ILE A 475 -26.27 -27.26 -3.40
N GLU A 476 -26.23 -25.94 -3.58
CA GLU A 476 -25.76 -25.34 -4.84
C GLU A 476 -24.31 -25.68 -5.14
N LEU A 477 -23.44 -25.65 -4.11
CA LEU A 477 -22.03 -26.02 -4.26
C LEU A 477 -21.88 -27.46 -4.74
N GLN A 478 -22.60 -28.41 -4.11
CA GLN A 478 -22.54 -29.83 -4.47
C GLN A 478 -23.08 -30.08 -5.89
N ARG A 479 -24.16 -29.39 -6.27
CA ARG A 479 -24.70 -29.44 -7.65
C ARG A 479 -23.70 -28.92 -8.67
N LYS A 480 -23.10 -27.74 -8.43
CA LYS A 480 -22.06 -27.15 -9.30
C LYS A 480 -20.79 -28.02 -9.35
N ALA A 481 -20.51 -28.76 -8.29
CA ALA A 481 -19.40 -29.71 -8.23
C ALA A 481 -19.70 -31.07 -8.91
N GLY A 482 -20.88 -31.25 -9.48
CA GLY A 482 -21.29 -32.51 -10.13
C GLY A 482 -21.62 -33.64 -9.15
N ARG A 483 -21.75 -33.36 -7.85
CA ARG A 483 -22.14 -34.34 -6.81
C ARG A 483 -23.64 -34.30 -6.57
N TYR A 484 -24.37 -34.70 -7.61
CA TYR A 484 -25.82 -34.66 -7.66
C TYR A 484 -26.51 -35.47 -6.55
N LEU A 485 -26.03 -36.68 -6.27
CA LEU A 485 -26.60 -37.53 -5.22
C LEU A 485 -26.38 -36.96 -3.81
N ASP A 486 -25.21 -36.36 -3.54
CA ASP A 486 -24.95 -35.68 -2.26
C ASP A 486 -25.85 -34.46 -2.08
N ALA A 487 -26.08 -33.68 -3.15
CA ALA A 487 -27.02 -32.57 -3.15
C ALA A 487 -28.47 -33.04 -2.94
N ALA A 488 -28.87 -34.15 -3.55
CA ALA A 488 -30.18 -34.77 -3.37
C ALA A 488 -30.40 -35.20 -1.90
N ARG A 489 -29.43 -35.88 -1.28
CA ARG A 489 -29.50 -36.26 0.15
C ARG A 489 -29.71 -35.06 1.07
N LEU A 490 -29.06 -33.93 0.78
CA LEU A 490 -29.25 -32.69 1.55
C LEU A 490 -30.65 -32.09 1.37
N LEU A 491 -31.23 -32.17 0.16
CA LEU A 491 -32.61 -31.77 -0.08
C LEU A 491 -33.62 -32.67 0.64
N VAL A 492 -33.37 -33.98 0.68
CA VAL A 492 -34.20 -34.93 1.46
C VAL A 492 -34.21 -34.56 2.93
N LYS A 493 -33.04 -34.34 3.54
CA LYS A 493 -32.94 -33.89 4.94
C LYS A 493 -33.70 -32.58 5.18
N MET A 494 -33.67 -31.66 4.21
CA MET A 494 -34.44 -30.43 4.28
C MET A 494 -35.95 -30.68 4.20
N ALA A 495 -36.38 -31.63 3.38
CA ALA A 495 -37.79 -32.03 3.25
C ALA A 495 -38.29 -32.71 4.53
N GLU A 496 -37.50 -33.59 5.13
CA GLU A 496 -37.80 -34.25 6.42
C GLU A 496 -37.93 -33.22 7.55
N ALA A 497 -37.00 -32.28 7.66
CA ALA A 497 -37.07 -31.21 8.66
C ALA A 497 -38.29 -30.29 8.49
N GLU A 498 -38.75 -30.08 7.26
CA GLU A 498 -40.00 -29.34 6.97
C GLU A 498 -41.24 -30.17 7.31
N ALA A 499 -41.20 -31.50 7.08
CA ALA A 499 -42.25 -32.42 7.48
C ALA A 499 -42.42 -32.50 9.01
N GLU A 500 -41.32 -32.57 9.77
CA GLU A 500 -41.32 -32.54 11.24
C GLU A 500 -41.96 -31.26 11.79
N LYS A 501 -41.72 -30.11 11.13
CA LYS A 501 -42.34 -28.82 11.48
C LYS A 501 -43.82 -28.70 11.11
N ARG A 502 -44.38 -29.70 10.42
CA ARG A 502 -45.74 -29.67 9.86
C ARG A 502 -45.98 -28.46 8.96
N SER A 503 -44.99 -28.11 8.13
CA SER A 503 -45.12 -27.01 7.17
C SER A 503 -46.00 -27.37 5.97
N ASP A 504 -46.18 -26.44 5.03
CA ASP A 504 -47.06 -26.63 3.87
C ASP A 504 -46.64 -27.86 3.04
N TYR A 505 -47.57 -28.79 2.83
CA TYR A 505 -47.37 -29.98 1.99
C TYR A 505 -46.89 -29.64 0.58
N VAL A 506 -47.23 -28.47 0.03
CA VAL A 506 -46.71 -28.01 -1.27
C VAL A 506 -45.19 -27.83 -1.21
N ARG A 507 -44.68 -27.21 -0.13
CA ARG A 507 -43.23 -26.98 0.06
C ARG A 507 -42.50 -28.31 0.19
N ILE A 508 -43.00 -29.22 1.04
CA ILE A 508 -42.38 -30.54 1.26
C ILE A 508 -42.31 -31.33 -0.06
N LYS A 509 -43.42 -31.37 -0.81
CA LYS A 509 -43.46 -31.99 -2.14
C LYS A 509 -42.44 -31.36 -3.10
N GLN A 510 -42.35 -30.03 -3.15
CA GLN A 510 -41.39 -29.34 -4.02
C GLN A 510 -39.94 -29.75 -3.69
N LEU A 511 -39.60 -29.94 -2.42
CA LEU A 511 -38.27 -30.35 -2.01
C LEU A 511 -37.93 -31.79 -2.42
N TYR A 512 -38.86 -32.74 -2.23
CA TYR A 512 -38.67 -34.10 -2.72
C TYR A 512 -38.59 -34.16 -4.25
N VAL A 513 -39.42 -33.40 -4.98
CA VAL A 513 -39.35 -33.33 -6.44
C VAL A 513 -38.02 -32.72 -6.91
N LEU A 514 -37.55 -31.64 -6.28
CA LEU A 514 -36.23 -31.05 -6.58
C LEU A 514 -35.10 -32.06 -6.33
N SER A 515 -35.18 -32.81 -5.24
CA SER A 515 -34.24 -33.90 -4.94
C SER A 515 -34.26 -34.98 -6.02
N GLY A 516 -35.46 -35.37 -6.47
CA GLY A 516 -35.66 -36.37 -7.51
C GLY A 516 -35.06 -35.92 -8.84
N LEU A 517 -35.28 -34.66 -9.23
CA LEU A 517 -34.69 -34.09 -10.44
C LEU A 517 -33.15 -34.08 -10.41
N LEU A 518 -32.53 -33.81 -9.26
CA LEU A 518 -31.06 -33.91 -9.13
C LEU A 518 -30.57 -35.35 -9.25
N ALA A 519 -31.27 -36.29 -8.63
CA ALA A 519 -30.96 -37.71 -8.77
C ALA A 519 -31.08 -38.18 -10.23
N GLU A 520 -32.11 -37.74 -10.95
CA GLU A 520 -32.28 -38.04 -12.37
C GLU A 520 -31.17 -37.39 -13.23
N GLU A 521 -30.76 -36.15 -12.93
CA GLU A 521 -29.63 -35.50 -13.60
C GLU A 521 -28.33 -36.31 -13.45
N HIS A 522 -28.12 -36.97 -12.30
CA HIS A 522 -27.00 -37.89 -12.11
C HIS A 522 -27.06 -39.08 -13.08
N VAL A 523 -28.23 -39.72 -13.15
CA VAL A 523 -28.47 -40.90 -14.00
C VAL A 523 -28.29 -40.52 -15.47
N GLU A 524 -28.85 -39.39 -15.90
CA GLU A 524 -28.69 -38.88 -17.27
C GLU A 524 -27.23 -38.62 -17.64
N LYS A 525 -26.46 -37.99 -16.75
CA LYS A 525 -25.02 -37.77 -17.01
C LYS A 525 -24.25 -39.06 -17.10
N GLN A 526 -24.54 -40.06 -16.27
CA GLN A 526 -23.92 -41.38 -16.40
C GLN A 526 -24.31 -42.10 -17.70
N LEU A 527 -25.57 -41.96 -18.14
CA LEU A 527 -26.03 -42.49 -19.43
C LEU A 527 -25.26 -41.90 -20.62
N THR A 528 -24.99 -40.59 -20.60
CA THR A 528 -24.22 -39.93 -21.68
C THR A 528 -22.76 -40.40 -21.75
N VAL A 529 -22.15 -40.74 -20.61
CA VAL A 529 -20.77 -41.26 -20.54
C VAL A 529 -20.68 -42.69 -21.08
N GLN A 530 -21.75 -43.49 -20.97
CA GLN A 530 -21.74 -44.92 -21.27
C GLN A 530 -22.33 -45.31 -22.63
N ALA A 531 -22.60 -44.35 -23.53
CA ALA A 531 -23.00 -44.54 -24.92
C ALA A 531 -23.73 -45.88 -25.21
N ALA A 532 -25.04 -45.93 -24.87
CA ALA A 532 -26.00 -47.06 -25.02
C ALA A 532 -26.36 -47.87 -23.74
N GLY A 533 -26.33 -47.25 -22.56
CA GLY A 533 -26.92 -47.83 -21.34
C GLY A 533 -28.44 -47.64 -21.26
N SER A 534 -29.17 -48.62 -20.71
CA SER A 534 -30.54 -48.45 -20.22
C SER A 534 -30.50 -47.94 -18.77
N ARG A 535 -31.57 -47.27 -18.28
CA ARG A 535 -31.70 -46.83 -16.87
C ARG A 535 -31.36 -47.96 -15.88
N ALA A 536 -31.82 -49.18 -16.16
CA ALA A 536 -31.56 -50.34 -15.32
C ALA A 536 -30.05 -50.67 -15.19
N VAL A 537 -29.28 -50.43 -16.25
CA VAL A 537 -27.82 -50.67 -16.25
C VAL A 537 -27.11 -49.63 -15.38
N VAL A 538 -27.49 -48.37 -15.47
CA VAL A 538 -26.90 -47.30 -14.65
C VAL A 538 -27.25 -47.50 -13.18
N LEU A 539 -28.51 -47.82 -12.86
CA LEU A 539 -28.90 -48.12 -11.48
C LEU A 539 -28.15 -49.34 -10.91
N SER A 540 -27.88 -50.36 -11.72
CA SER A 540 -27.10 -51.54 -11.27
C SER A 540 -25.64 -51.26 -10.93
N GLN A 541 -25.10 -50.12 -11.38
CA GLN A 541 -23.73 -49.70 -11.11
C GLN A 541 -23.61 -48.72 -9.93
N LEU A 542 -24.74 -48.19 -9.46
CA LEU A 542 -24.78 -47.35 -8.27
C LEU A 542 -24.66 -48.21 -7.00
N SER A 543 -24.33 -47.56 -5.88
CA SER A 543 -24.38 -48.22 -4.59
C SER A 543 -25.83 -48.64 -4.26
N PRO A 544 -26.04 -49.74 -3.54
CA PRO A 544 -27.40 -50.16 -3.17
C PRO A 544 -28.13 -49.08 -2.36
N GLU A 545 -27.40 -48.29 -1.58
CA GLU A 545 -27.93 -47.14 -0.83
C GLU A 545 -28.47 -46.04 -1.76
N ASP A 546 -27.76 -45.76 -2.87
CA ASP A 546 -28.17 -44.73 -3.82
C ASP A 546 -29.41 -45.14 -4.62
N VAL A 547 -29.53 -46.42 -4.99
CA VAL A 547 -30.72 -46.93 -5.69
C VAL A 547 -31.95 -46.80 -4.80
N VAL A 548 -31.84 -47.23 -3.54
CA VAL A 548 -32.91 -47.11 -2.54
C VAL A 548 -33.27 -45.64 -2.31
N LEU A 549 -32.28 -44.75 -2.21
CA LEU A 549 -32.52 -43.32 -2.06
C LEU A 549 -33.36 -42.74 -3.21
N ILE A 550 -33.03 -43.08 -4.47
CA ILE A 550 -33.75 -42.57 -5.65
C ILE A 550 -35.22 -43.03 -5.62
N GLU A 551 -35.47 -44.30 -5.30
CA GLU A 551 -36.81 -44.85 -5.19
C GLU A 551 -37.58 -44.19 -4.04
N GLN A 552 -36.94 -44.05 -2.88
CA GLN A 552 -37.54 -43.38 -1.72
C GLN A 552 -37.91 -41.93 -2.02
N ILE A 553 -37.05 -41.15 -2.67
CA ILE A 553 -37.34 -39.74 -3.01
C ILE A 553 -38.66 -39.63 -3.80
N TRP A 554 -38.84 -40.49 -4.82
CA TRP A 554 -40.06 -40.49 -5.62
C TRP A 554 -41.27 -41.00 -4.86
N HIS A 555 -41.11 -42.03 -4.02
CA HIS A 555 -42.15 -42.54 -3.14
C HIS A 555 -42.67 -41.44 -2.19
N HIS A 556 -41.77 -40.67 -1.58
CA HIS A 556 -42.13 -39.55 -0.71
C HIS A 556 -42.81 -38.41 -1.50
N ALA A 557 -42.28 -38.04 -2.67
CA ALA A 557 -42.89 -37.02 -3.53
C ALA A 557 -44.31 -37.41 -3.96
N GLU A 558 -44.53 -38.70 -4.26
CA GLU A 558 -45.82 -39.26 -4.66
C GLU A 558 -46.83 -39.24 -3.51
N ALA A 559 -46.41 -39.62 -2.29
CA ALA A 559 -47.26 -39.56 -1.10
C ALA A 559 -47.86 -38.15 -0.88
N TYR A 560 -47.00 -37.12 -0.82
CA TYR A 560 -47.44 -35.73 -0.66
C TYR A 560 -48.24 -35.24 -1.88
N HIS A 561 -47.95 -35.75 -3.09
CA HIS A 561 -48.75 -35.45 -4.27
C HIS A 561 -50.20 -35.93 -4.09
N TYR A 562 -50.41 -37.20 -3.74
CA TYR A 562 -51.76 -37.73 -3.57
C TYR A 562 -52.50 -37.07 -2.41
N MET A 563 -51.81 -36.68 -1.34
CA MET A 563 -52.42 -35.98 -0.20
C MET A 563 -52.98 -34.62 -0.65
N LEU A 564 -52.18 -33.84 -1.38
CA LEU A 564 -52.60 -32.56 -1.96
C LEU A 564 -53.71 -32.74 -3.00
N LEU A 565 -53.64 -33.79 -3.82
CA LEU A 565 -54.63 -34.06 -4.86
C LEU A 565 -55.99 -34.42 -4.26
N ALA A 566 -56.02 -35.32 -3.26
CA ALA A 566 -57.24 -35.71 -2.57
C ALA A 566 -57.90 -34.51 -1.85
N GLN A 567 -57.10 -33.68 -1.15
CA GLN A 567 -57.59 -32.45 -0.53
C GLN A 567 -58.16 -31.46 -1.57
N ARG A 568 -57.51 -31.33 -2.73
CA ARG A 568 -57.99 -30.46 -3.81
C ARG A 568 -59.31 -30.97 -4.39
N GLN A 569 -59.39 -32.25 -4.76
CA GLN A 569 -60.58 -32.88 -5.33
C GLN A 569 -61.78 -32.75 -4.39
N LEU A 570 -61.57 -32.97 -3.09
CA LEU A 570 -62.57 -32.80 -2.06
C LEU A 570 -63.09 -31.36 -2.01
N ARG A 571 -62.20 -30.37 -1.97
CA ARG A 571 -62.57 -28.94 -1.94
C ARG A 571 -63.28 -28.49 -3.22
N THR A 572 -62.94 -29.07 -4.37
CA THR A 572 -63.59 -28.76 -5.66
C THR A 572 -64.90 -29.51 -5.88
N GLY A 573 -65.31 -30.40 -4.96
CA GLY A 573 -66.56 -31.17 -5.07
C GLY A 573 -66.48 -32.42 -5.96
N LEU A 574 -65.28 -32.87 -6.35
CA LEU A 574 -65.06 -34.13 -7.08
C LEU A 574 -64.98 -35.29 -6.09
N LEU A 575 -66.10 -35.60 -5.43
CA LEU A 575 -66.16 -36.44 -4.24
C LEU A 575 -65.67 -37.87 -4.50
N HIS A 576 -66.19 -38.55 -5.53
CA HIS A 576 -65.78 -39.92 -5.84
C HIS A 576 -64.29 -40.02 -6.19
N SER A 577 -63.76 -39.07 -6.97
CA SER A 577 -62.33 -39.01 -7.27
C SER A 577 -61.48 -38.79 -6.02
N ALA A 578 -61.97 -38.00 -5.06
CA ALA A 578 -61.31 -37.80 -3.77
C ALA A 578 -61.26 -39.11 -2.96
N VAL A 579 -62.31 -39.94 -2.99
CA VAL A 579 -62.32 -41.26 -2.35
C VAL A 579 -61.30 -42.20 -2.98
N VAL A 580 -61.27 -42.29 -4.31
CA VAL A 580 -60.31 -43.15 -5.03
C VAL A 580 -58.86 -42.72 -4.73
N THR A 581 -58.59 -41.42 -4.75
CA THR A 581 -57.25 -40.88 -4.43
C THR A 581 -56.90 -41.09 -2.95
N ALA A 582 -57.85 -40.93 -2.03
CA ALA A 582 -57.63 -41.21 -0.61
C ALA A 582 -57.43 -42.70 -0.31
N LEU A 583 -58.05 -43.61 -1.09
CA LEU A 583 -57.77 -45.04 -0.99
C LEU A 583 -56.35 -45.37 -1.42
N ARG A 584 -55.83 -44.69 -2.45
CA ARG A 584 -54.44 -44.85 -2.90
C ARG A 584 -53.43 -44.39 -1.85
N LEU A 585 -53.79 -43.42 -1.01
CA LEU A 585 -52.91 -42.95 0.06
C LEU A 585 -52.52 -44.04 1.07
N ARG A 586 -53.31 -45.11 1.20
CA ARG A 586 -53.04 -46.24 2.11
C ARG A 586 -51.70 -46.94 1.82
N ASP A 587 -51.18 -46.82 0.60
CA ASP A 587 -49.87 -47.37 0.23
C ASP A 587 -48.69 -46.53 0.78
N TYR A 588 -48.96 -45.38 1.42
CA TYR A 588 -47.98 -44.41 1.91
C TYR A 588 -48.07 -44.18 3.44
N GLU A 589 -48.51 -45.19 4.20
CA GLU A 589 -48.52 -45.17 5.67
C GLU A 589 -47.12 -45.01 6.29
N ASP A 590 -46.07 -45.31 5.52
CA ASP A 590 -44.66 -45.15 5.90
C ASP A 590 -44.16 -43.70 5.79
N VAL A 591 -44.80 -42.87 4.96
CA VAL A 591 -44.39 -41.48 4.71
C VAL A 591 -45.28 -40.46 5.43
N LEU A 592 -46.59 -40.70 5.45
CA LEU A 592 -47.58 -39.75 5.98
C LEU A 592 -48.13 -40.21 7.32
N GLU A 593 -48.54 -39.25 8.16
CA GLU A 593 -49.19 -39.55 9.44
C GLU A 593 -50.48 -40.34 9.21
N VAL A 594 -50.52 -41.57 9.74
CA VAL A 594 -51.63 -42.52 9.56
C VAL A 594 -52.97 -41.90 9.95
N GLU A 595 -53.01 -41.12 11.04
CA GLU A 595 -54.23 -40.41 11.45
C GLU A 595 -54.74 -39.46 10.36
N SER A 596 -53.87 -38.59 9.84
CA SER A 596 -54.22 -37.57 8.84
C SER A 596 -54.71 -38.21 7.52
N LEU A 597 -54.11 -39.33 7.14
CA LEU A 597 -54.49 -40.12 5.96
C LEU A 597 -55.91 -40.70 6.11
N TYR A 598 -56.15 -41.45 7.19
CA TYR A 598 -57.43 -42.11 7.39
C TYR A 598 -58.55 -41.14 7.76
N ALA A 599 -58.23 -40.00 8.38
CA ALA A 599 -59.19 -38.91 8.59
C ALA A 599 -59.63 -38.28 7.26
N LEU A 600 -58.71 -38.05 6.31
CA LEU A 600 -59.05 -37.59 4.97
C LEU A 600 -59.89 -38.62 4.21
N LEU A 601 -59.56 -39.92 4.35
CA LEU A 601 -60.34 -41.00 3.72
C LEU A 601 -61.76 -41.09 4.30
N ALA A 602 -61.92 -41.03 5.63
CA ALA A 602 -63.22 -41.01 6.30
C ALA A 602 -64.05 -39.79 5.85
N LEU A 603 -63.43 -38.61 5.78
CA LEU A 603 -64.11 -37.40 5.35
C LEU A 603 -64.53 -37.46 3.88
N ALA A 604 -63.63 -37.88 2.98
CA ALA A 604 -63.94 -38.01 1.55
C ALA A 604 -65.04 -39.04 1.29
N SER A 605 -64.98 -40.21 1.94
CA SER A 605 -65.96 -41.28 1.79
C SER A 605 -67.31 -40.94 2.41
N CYS A 606 -67.34 -40.21 3.52
CA CYS A 606 -68.58 -39.66 4.10
C CYS A 606 -69.23 -38.65 3.14
N ALA A 607 -68.44 -37.75 2.53
CA ALA A 607 -68.94 -36.76 1.59
C ALA A 607 -69.52 -37.41 0.32
N ASP A 608 -68.86 -38.44 -0.21
CA ASP A 608 -69.30 -39.21 -1.38
C ASP A 608 -70.47 -40.19 -1.09
N ARG A 609 -70.84 -40.37 0.18
CA ARG A 609 -71.79 -41.39 0.66
C ARG A 609 -71.35 -42.84 0.43
N SER A 610 -70.05 -43.06 0.30
CA SER A 610 -69.43 -44.39 0.27
C SER A 610 -69.22 -44.88 1.71
N PHE A 611 -70.33 -45.20 2.40
CA PHE A 611 -70.34 -45.45 3.84
C PHE A 611 -69.66 -46.76 4.27
N GLY A 612 -69.55 -47.76 3.39
CA GLY A 612 -68.79 -48.99 3.67
C GLY A 612 -67.28 -48.73 3.70
N THR A 613 -66.77 -47.88 2.82
CA THR A 613 -65.39 -47.41 2.83
C THR A 613 -65.12 -46.47 4.01
N CYS A 614 -66.10 -45.61 4.33
CA CYS A 614 -66.06 -44.73 5.51
C CYS A 614 -65.94 -45.52 6.82
N SER A 615 -66.77 -46.56 6.99
CA SER A 615 -66.73 -47.42 8.19
C SER A 615 -65.37 -48.09 8.38
N LYS A 616 -64.76 -48.60 7.30
CA LYS A 616 -63.41 -49.18 7.34
C LYS A 616 -62.34 -48.16 7.75
N ALA A 617 -62.48 -46.90 7.34
CA ALA A 617 -61.56 -45.85 7.73
C ALA A 617 -61.69 -45.51 9.22
N PHE A 618 -62.91 -45.42 9.76
CA PHE A 618 -63.15 -45.23 11.20
C PHE A 618 -62.61 -46.39 12.05
N ILE A 619 -62.85 -47.64 11.65
CA ILE A 619 -62.27 -48.82 12.33
C ILE A 619 -60.74 -48.70 12.42
N LYS A 620 -60.10 -48.24 11.33
CA LYS A 620 -58.66 -48.03 11.34
C LYS A 620 -58.28 -46.89 12.29
N LEU A 621 -58.96 -45.74 12.26
CA LEU A 621 -58.71 -44.61 13.18
C LEU A 621 -58.85 -45.00 14.66
N GLU A 622 -59.85 -45.81 15.00
CA GLU A 622 -60.08 -46.33 16.35
C GLU A 622 -58.97 -47.30 16.80
N SER A 623 -58.37 -48.02 15.84
CA SER A 623 -57.29 -48.97 16.13
C SER A 623 -55.90 -48.33 16.28
N ILE A 624 -55.74 -47.01 16.06
CA ILE A 624 -54.42 -46.36 16.09
C ILE A 624 -53.95 -46.15 17.53
N GLU A 625 -52.99 -46.97 17.97
CA GLU A 625 -52.43 -46.94 19.33
C GLU A 625 -51.63 -45.67 19.67
N THR A 626 -51.21 -44.90 18.68
CA THR A 626 -50.39 -43.68 18.85
C THR A 626 -51.20 -42.43 19.18
N ILE A 627 -52.52 -42.45 18.99
CA ILE A 627 -53.43 -41.32 19.27
C ILE A 627 -53.91 -41.41 20.73
N SER A 628 -54.16 -40.27 21.38
CA SER A 628 -54.69 -40.22 22.75
C SER A 628 -56.06 -40.89 22.89
N GLU A 629 -56.31 -41.51 24.05
CA GLU A 629 -57.59 -42.21 24.32
C GLU A 629 -58.81 -41.30 24.14
N ALA A 630 -58.71 -40.04 24.57
CA ALA A 630 -59.79 -39.05 24.39
C ALA A 630 -60.13 -38.81 22.91
N ARG A 631 -59.14 -38.86 22.02
CA ARG A 631 -59.35 -38.62 20.58
C ARG A 631 -59.85 -39.89 19.86
N ARG A 632 -59.53 -41.09 20.37
CA ARG A 632 -60.19 -42.33 19.92
C ARG A 632 -61.66 -42.37 20.28
N GLN A 633 -62.01 -41.96 21.51
CA GLN A 633 -63.41 -41.83 21.93
C GLN A 633 -64.19 -40.87 21.02
N GLN A 634 -63.58 -39.75 20.61
CA GLN A 634 -64.20 -38.83 19.65
C GLN A 634 -64.46 -39.49 18.28
N TYR A 635 -63.54 -40.31 17.78
CA TYR A 635 -63.77 -41.04 16.52
C TYR A 635 -64.87 -42.09 16.66
N GLU A 636 -64.95 -42.78 17.79
CA GLU A 636 -65.99 -43.77 18.09
C GLU A 636 -67.38 -43.10 18.19
N GLU A 637 -67.48 -41.98 18.91
CA GLU A 637 -68.71 -41.18 19.01
C GLU A 637 -69.17 -40.68 17.63
N LEU A 638 -68.24 -40.17 16.80
CA LEU A 638 -68.54 -39.73 15.43
C LEU A 638 -68.99 -40.88 14.54
N ALA A 639 -68.35 -42.06 14.65
CA ALA A 639 -68.75 -43.25 13.91
C ALA A 639 -70.18 -43.67 14.28
N ILE A 640 -70.53 -43.68 15.57
CA ILE A 640 -71.89 -44.00 16.04
C ILE A 640 -72.91 -42.97 15.50
N GLU A 641 -72.59 -41.68 15.51
CA GLU A 641 -73.51 -40.66 15.00
C GLU A 641 -73.77 -40.83 13.50
N ILE A 642 -72.73 -41.11 12.71
CA ILE A 642 -72.86 -41.28 11.26
C ILE A 642 -73.60 -42.58 10.93
N PHE A 643 -73.18 -43.72 11.50
CA PHE A 643 -73.69 -45.04 11.11
C PHE A 643 -75.03 -45.42 11.78
N SER A 644 -75.46 -44.69 12.80
CA SER A 644 -76.85 -44.79 13.30
C SER A 644 -77.87 -44.22 12.31
N ARG A 645 -77.45 -43.32 11.41
CA ARG A 645 -78.30 -42.69 10.39
C ARG A 645 -78.13 -43.29 8.98
N TYR A 646 -76.95 -43.84 8.68
CA TYR A 646 -76.61 -44.37 7.37
C TYR A 646 -76.02 -45.78 7.47
N GLU A 647 -76.58 -46.75 6.76
CA GLU A 647 -76.02 -48.11 6.75
C GLU A 647 -74.62 -48.13 6.11
N PRO A 648 -73.64 -48.85 6.70
CA PRO A 648 -72.26 -48.92 6.22
C PRO A 648 -72.12 -49.85 5.00
N GLN A 649 -72.90 -49.59 3.95
CA GLN A 649 -72.82 -50.27 2.66
C GLN A 649 -72.42 -49.26 1.59
N ASP A 650 -71.42 -49.62 0.79
CA ASP A 650 -71.09 -48.84 -0.40
C ASP A 650 -72.19 -49.09 -1.44
N GLY A 651 -72.83 -48.02 -1.93
CA GLY A 651 -73.79 -48.13 -3.02
C GLY A 651 -73.10 -48.73 -4.24
N LYS A 652 -73.69 -49.78 -4.85
CA LYS A 652 -73.21 -50.34 -6.11
C LYS A 652 -73.20 -49.23 -7.16
N MET A 653 -72.03 -48.66 -7.46
CA MET A 653 -71.90 -47.76 -8.60
C MET A 653 -72.17 -48.55 -9.87
N LYS A 654 -73.24 -48.15 -10.58
CA LYS A 654 -73.34 -48.41 -12.02
C LYS A 654 -72.18 -47.66 -12.65
N HIS A 655 -71.25 -48.40 -13.26
CA HIS A 655 -70.21 -47.85 -14.12
C HIS A 655 -70.86 -46.86 -15.12
N ILE A 656 -70.33 -45.64 -15.16
CA ILE A 656 -70.28 -44.85 -16.40
C ILE A 656 -68.93 -45.14 -17.03
#